data_AF-A0A7W9DAX6-F1
#
_entry.id   AF-A0A7W9DAX6-F1
#
_cell.length_a   1.000
_cell.length_b   1.000
_cell.length_c   1.000
_cell.angle_alpha   90.00
_cell.angle_beta   90.00
_cell.angle_gamma   90.00
#
_symmetry.space_group_name_H-M   'P 1'
#
loop_
_entity.id
_entity.type
_entity.pdbx_description
1 polymer ?
#
loop_
_entity_poly.entity_id
_entity_poly.type
_entity_poly.pdbx_seq_one_letter_code
_entity_poly.pdbx_strand_id
1 'polypeptide(L)'
;MTTFASNDYEVWDQPIFDWASADAFDDASVIQNGIHRIGIGGGPSLDYLVSVSPETDENGPLLVFFNAAIANRDQKTPPFFSGKVLANRLNMDFLSISDPSTSLDDSLGLAWYTGNQYGNVVGALEQSLKTIAHRFGRRLLLIGGSGGGFAAIHLGGLLGELATVIAWNPQTDIFEYNADFVQRYLGIAFPEELGDSLDQSEWKVEAKERLNRRGVQTNLLSVSSKPMQAIIFQNSSDWHVAAHLAPLIESWGMENLGRGLYRTAPDVIALIANFGEGHAALPAELLIPAIHALSGSNTSVMDVFKSQEVVTKLSVADTRLLPRDLRGISDAISEDMSLELQFLPTGILKVEALHRHSPQGIGRMRYRYFTESQTGERTYRANSFAASANIKVDGTDVCAGVELSDGFQHHLIELSSEIPWARQQVFILGSCVSRDSFEDPRAPKLAGYVARTSLASAFAEHPHIAVDLLQNPSPFQRRMVQTDINKELKDRLQSTHFDLLLVDLIDERLGLMNDAGGYYTDSPELRACKFIPSRENNIPLGSQEYYDAFDRGLGQLLKAVPSTKIVVNEAYWAAVDTVNQSVADPEVVEFNNGVLKVLYDKLRAIPGVRFISHEAEVMRADPSHKWGVSPFHFGKDFESSLIAGLRTMSIS
;
A
#
# COMPACT_ATOMS: atom_id res chain seq x y z
N MET A 1 18.07 44.84 11.31
CA MET A 1 19.32 44.05 11.22
C MET A 1 18.91 42.61 11.38
N THR A 2 19.07 41.80 10.34
CA THR A 2 18.82 40.36 10.44
C THR A 2 19.92 39.77 11.31
N THR A 3 19.56 39.05 12.36
CA THR A 3 20.51 38.37 13.25
C THR A 3 20.62 36.93 12.78
N PHE A 4 21.82 36.53 12.34
CA PHE A 4 22.11 35.14 11.96
C PHE A 4 22.45 34.30 13.19
N ALA A 5 22.46 32.98 13.03
CA ALA A 5 23.01 32.10 14.06
C ALA A 5 24.47 32.47 14.34
N SER A 6 24.85 32.47 15.61
CA SER A 6 26.24 32.74 16.01
C SER A 6 27.13 31.59 15.55
N ASN A 7 28.28 31.89 14.94
CA ASN A 7 29.31 30.90 14.66
C ASN A 7 30.29 30.82 15.85
N ASP A 8 30.63 29.62 16.31
CA ASP A 8 31.65 29.33 17.31
C ASP A 8 32.90 28.76 16.61
N TYR A 9 33.89 29.62 16.42
CA TYR A 9 35.17 29.24 15.81
C TYR A 9 36.18 28.71 16.83
N GLU A 10 35.98 28.98 18.13
CA GLU A 10 36.95 28.64 19.18
C GLU A 10 37.09 27.13 19.34
N VAL A 11 36.00 26.37 19.15
CA VAL A 11 35.98 24.91 19.22
C VAL A 11 36.93 24.21 18.23
N TRP A 12 37.37 24.90 17.19
CA TRP A 12 38.26 24.34 16.18
C TRP A 12 39.75 24.56 16.48
N ASP A 13 40.08 25.54 17.32
CA ASP A 13 41.46 25.90 17.70
C ASP A 13 42.37 26.09 16.47
N GLN A 14 41.97 26.96 15.54
CA GLN A 14 42.68 27.23 14.29
C GLN A 14 42.83 28.74 14.04
N PRO A 15 43.88 29.19 13.35
CA PRO A 15 43.97 30.55 12.84
C PRO A 15 42.79 30.88 11.92
N ILE A 16 42.30 32.11 11.96
CA ILE A 16 41.18 32.58 11.14
C ILE A 16 41.69 33.60 10.12
N PHE A 17 41.30 33.44 8.86
CA PHE A 17 41.63 34.31 7.74
C PHE A 17 40.34 34.84 7.08
N ASP A 18 40.19 36.15 7.02
CA ASP A 18 39.00 36.82 6.49
C ASP A 18 39.20 37.31 5.06
N TRP A 19 38.22 37.01 4.21
CA TRP A 19 38.20 37.40 2.80
C TRP A 19 36.88 38.10 2.50
N ALA A 20 36.96 39.29 1.91
CA ALA A 20 35.77 40.07 1.60
C ALA A 20 34.82 39.39 0.59
N SER A 21 35.39 38.58 -0.33
CA SER A 21 34.68 37.86 -1.38
C SER A 21 35.54 36.70 -1.90
N ALA A 22 34.96 35.87 -2.78
CA ALA A 22 35.71 34.83 -3.49
C ALA A 22 36.82 35.43 -4.39
N ASP A 23 36.61 36.61 -4.98
CA ASP A 23 37.65 37.34 -5.74
C ASP A 23 38.84 37.70 -4.84
N ALA A 24 38.57 38.25 -3.65
CA ALA A 24 39.63 38.61 -2.70
C ALA A 24 40.40 37.37 -2.22
N PHE A 25 39.73 36.22 -2.13
CA PHE A 25 40.37 34.94 -1.83
C PHE A 25 41.21 34.42 -3.01
N ASP A 26 40.77 34.61 -4.26
CA ASP A 26 41.52 34.23 -5.46
C ASP A 26 42.83 35.02 -5.62
N ASP A 27 42.78 36.31 -5.27
CA ASP A 27 43.93 37.22 -5.24
C ASP A 27 44.98 36.85 -4.17
N ALA A 28 44.65 35.95 -3.23
CA ALA A 28 45.58 35.51 -2.19
C ALA A 28 46.79 34.79 -2.81
N SER A 29 48.00 35.25 -2.46
CA SER A 29 49.24 34.64 -2.96
C SER A 29 49.53 33.26 -2.35
N VAL A 30 49.07 33.02 -1.11
CA VAL A 30 49.26 31.78 -0.36
C VAL A 30 47.99 31.45 0.41
N ILE A 31 47.61 30.16 0.41
CA ILE A 31 46.55 29.62 1.26
C ILE A 31 47.23 28.91 2.44
N GLN A 32 46.93 29.36 3.67
CA GLN A 32 47.52 28.83 4.90
C GLN A 32 46.61 27.77 5.54
N ASN A 33 47.15 27.01 6.49
CA ASN A 33 46.32 26.14 7.31
C ASN A 33 45.51 26.96 8.31
N GLY A 34 44.21 26.68 8.40
CA GLY A 34 43.29 27.38 9.29
C GLY A 34 41.88 27.50 8.71
N ILE A 35 41.07 28.36 9.32
CA ILE A 35 39.70 28.65 8.90
C ILE A 35 39.71 29.88 7.98
N HIS A 36 39.28 29.71 6.74
CA HIS A 36 39.09 30.80 5.79
C HIS A 36 37.60 31.17 5.71
N ARG A 37 37.26 32.41 6.04
CA ARG A 37 35.89 32.95 5.99
C ARG A 37 35.74 33.83 4.77
N ILE A 38 34.93 33.40 3.81
CA ILE A 38 34.71 34.12 2.55
C ILE A 38 33.35 34.80 2.57
N GLY A 39 33.30 36.12 2.43
CA GLY A 39 32.06 36.89 2.45
C GLY A 39 31.12 36.58 1.28
N ILE A 40 29.81 36.47 1.56
CA ILE A 40 28.75 36.19 0.57
C ILE A 40 27.64 37.26 0.68
N GLY A 41 27.75 38.33 -0.11
CA GLY A 41 26.67 39.32 -0.34
C GLY A 41 25.93 39.87 0.89
N GLY A 42 26.58 39.88 2.07
CA GLY A 42 26.01 40.35 3.34
C GLY A 42 25.33 39.28 4.21
N GLY A 43 25.29 38.02 3.77
CA GLY A 43 24.87 36.86 4.55
C GLY A 43 26.02 36.24 5.36
N PRO A 44 25.79 35.05 5.96
CA PRO A 44 26.86 34.28 6.60
C PRO A 44 28.00 33.95 5.63
N SER A 45 29.23 33.88 6.16
CA SER A 45 30.42 33.55 5.37
C SER A 45 30.43 32.09 4.93
N LEU A 46 31.00 31.86 3.75
CA LEU A 46 31.39 30.53 3.30
C LEU A 46 32.72 30.17 3.96
N ASP A 47 32.67 29.21 4.88
CA ASP A 47 33.83 28.86 5.71
C ASP A 47 34.49 27.57 5.23
N TYR A 48 35.82 27.60 5.11
CA TYR A 48 36.67 26.46 4.81
C TYR A 48 37.61 26.18 5.99
N LEU A 49 37.73 24.93 6.41
CA LEU A 49 38.85 24.46 7.21
C LEU A 49 39.90 23.83 6.30
N VAL A 50 41.06 24.46 6.19
CA VAL A 50 42.20 24.02 5.37
C VAL A 50 43.25 23.36 6.26
N SER A 51 43.63 22.13 5.93
CA SER A 51 44.68 21.39 6.62
C SER A 51 45.53 20.61 5.62
N VAL A 52 46.68 21.17 5.28
CA VAL A 52 47.68 20.61 4.37
C VAL A 52 49.02 20.45 5.09
N SER A 53 49.58 19.25 5.08
CA SER A 53 50.88 18.91 5.66
C SER A 53 51.98 19.05 4.61
N PRO A 54 53.21 19.44 5.00
CA PRO A 54 54.38 19.33 4.12
C PRO A 54 54.88 17.87 3.97
N GLU A 55 54.37 16.92 4.77
CA GLU A 55 54.81 15.52 4.79
C GLU A 55 53.96 14.58 3.93
N THR A 56 52.86 15.08 3.36
CA THR A 56 51.93 14.32 2.52
C THR A 56 52.38 14.30 1.06
N ASP A 57 51.93 13.30 0.31
CA ASP A 57 52.25 13.19 -1.11
C ASP A 57 51.61 14.34 -1.90
N GLU A 58 52.46 15.25 -2.40
CA GLU A 58 52.07 16.40 -3.22
C GLU A 58 51.38 16.00 -4.53
N ASN A 59 51.53 14.75 -4.98
CA ASN A 59 50.88 14.22 -6.20
C ASN A 59 49.49 13.63 -5.95
N GLY A 60 49.09 13.44 -4.69
CA GLY A 60 47.76 12.92 -4.33
C GLY A 60 46.67 13.99 -4.44
N PRO A 61 45.37 13.62 -4.43
CA PRO A 61 44.29 14.61 -4.40
C PRO A 61 44.17 15.31 -3.04
N LEU A 62 43.54 16.48 -3.02
CA LEU A 62 43.03 17.10 -1.79
C LEU A 62 41.63 16.58 -1.50
N LEU A 63 41.41 16.04 -0.31
CA LEU A 63 40.08 15.57 0.10
C LEU A 63 39.18 16.77 0.42
N VAL A 64 37.98 16.84 -0.14
CA VAL A 64 37.03 17.94 0.10
C VAL A 64 35.74 17.39 0.67
N PHE A 65 35.43 17.73 1.92
CA PHE A 65 34.28 17.18 2.63
C PHE A 65 33.09 18.14 2.67
N PHE A 66 31.93 17.61 2.29
CA PHE A 66 30.62 18.25 2.41
C PHE A 66 29.79 17.52 3.46
N ASN A 67 29.15 18.27 4.33
CA ASN A 67 28.31 17.72 5.39
C ASN A 67 26.97 17.24 4.86
N ALA A 68 26.47 16.16 5.46
CA ALA A 68 25.06 15.80 5.41
C ALA A 68 24.24 16.65 6.40
N ALA A 69 22.97 16.29 6.59
CA ALA A 69 22.10 16.93 7.57
C ALA A 69 22.70 16.89 8.99
N ILE A 70 22.65 18.02 9.69
CA ILE A 70 23.15 18.16 11.06
C ILE A 70 22.06 17.68 12.03
N ALA A 71 22.26 16.50 12.61
CA ALA A 71 21.38 15.98 13.65
C ALA A 71 21.44 16.84 14.92
N ASN A 72 20.28 17.05 15.56
CA ASN A 72 20.10 17.91 16.75
C ASN A 72 20.70 19.31 16.53
N ARG A 73 20.33 19.93 15.40
CA ARG A 73 20.89 21.23 14.96
C ARG A 73 20.69 22.34 15.99
N ASP A 74 19.60 22.31 16.75
CA ASP A 74 19.25 23.23 17.84
C ASP A 74 20.27 23.21 19.01
N GLN A 75 21.09 22.17 19.12
CA GLN A 75 22.08 21.98 20.18
C GLN A 75 23.52 22.21 19.71
N LYS A 76 23.72 22.65 18.47
CA LYS A 76 25.04 22.76 17.85
C LYS A 76 25.20 24.10 17.18
N THR A 77 26.45 24.57 17.17
CA THR A 77 26.81 25.88 16.66
C THR A 77 27.67 25.74 15.40
N PRO A 78 27.36 26.43 14.29
CA PRO A 78 28.23 26.50 13.12
C PRO A 78 29.60 27.16 13.46
N PRO A 79 30.63 27.07 12.60
CA PRO A 79 30.67 26.33 11.34
C PRO A 79 30.75 24.82 11.56
N PHE A 80 30.16 24.08 10.65
CA PHE A 80 30.15 22.62 10.67
C PHE A 80 31.22 22.09 9.72
N PHE A 81 32.27 21.46 10.26
CA PHE A 81 33.27 20.76 9.47
C PHE A 81 33.23 19.26 9.73
N SER A 82 33.32 18.45 8.67
CA SER A 82 33.47 16.99 8.73
C SER A 82 34.76 16.51 8.06
N GLY A 83 35.04 15.21 8.18
CA GLY A 83 36.14 14.57 7.47
C GLY A 83 37.49 14.55 8.20
N LYS A 84 37.72 15.44 9.17
CA LYS A 84 39.00 15.53 9.93
C LYS A 84 39.49 14.18 10.45
N VAL A 85 38.62 13.39 11.09
CA VAL A 85 38.98 12.07 11.64
C VAL A 85 39.38 11.09 10.54
N LEU A 86 38.67 11.09 9.41
CA LEU A 86 38.94 10.19 8.28
C LEU A 86 40.24 10.60 7.56
N ALA A 87 40.42 11.89 7.30
CA ALA A 87 41.63 12.44 6.67
C ALA A 87 42.89 12.11 7.49
N ASN A 88 42.84 12.31 8.81
CA ASN A 88 43.93 11.95 9.71
C ASN A 88 44.23 10.45 9.69
N ARG A 89 43.20 9.59 9.64
CA ARG A 89 43.36 8.14 9.54
C ARG A 89 44.03 7.72 8.22
N LEU A 90 43.79 8.46 7.14
CA LEU A 90 44.36 8.22 5.82
C LEU A 90 45.74 8.85 5.62
N ASN A 91 46.18 9.73 6.54
CA ASN A 91 47.33 10.60 6.37
C ASN A 91 47.26 11.41 5.06
N MET A 92 46.10 12.03 4.81
CA MET A 92 45.84 12.82 3.62
C MET A 92 45.37 14.23 3.98
N ASP A 93 45.77 15.19 3.16
CA ASP A 93 45.35 16.58 3.29
C ASP A 93 43.88 16.75 2.95
N PHE A 94 43.23 17.68 3.64
CA PHE A 94 41.81 17.89 3.47
C PHE A 94 41.37 19.34 3.59
N LEU A 95 40.20 19.56 3.03
CA LEU A 95 39.38 20.75 3.07
C LEU A 95 38.01 20.32 3.60
N SER A 96 37.46 21.08 4.53
CA SER A 96 36.10 20.86 5.01
C SER A 96 35.29 22.14 4.86
N ILE A 97 34.06 22.03 4.37
CA ILE A 97 33.26 23.19 4.00
C ILE A 97 31.99 23.23 4.83
N SER A 98 31.77 24.34 5.53
CA SER A 98 30.51 24.63 6.20
C SER A 98 29.55 25.30 5.21
N ASP A 99 28.32 24.79 5.09
CA ASP A 99 27.30 25.42 4.26
C ASP A 99 26.87 26.75 4.91
N PRO A 100 27.10 27.91 4.26
CA PRO A 100 26.79 29.22 4.84
C PRO A 100 25.30 29.36 5.18
N SER A 101 24.42 28.65 4.47
CA SER A 101 22.99 28.75 4.69
C SER A 101 22.56 28.12 6.03
N THR A 102 23.32 27.16 6.56
CA THR A 102 23.04 26.56 7.88
C THR A 102 23.32 27.50 9.07
N SER A 103 24.00 28.62 8.81
CA SER A 103 24.20 29.71 9.77
C SER A 103 23.09 30.77 9.71
N LEU A 104 22.09 30.64 8.83
CA LEU A 104 20.98 31.61 8.78
C LEU A 104 20.06 31.53 10.00
N ASP A 105 19.84 30.32 10.53
CA ASP A 105 18.91 30.07 11.62
C ASP A 105 19.31 28.79 12.39
N ASP A 106 19.04 28.77 13.70
CA ASP A 106 19.40 27.67 14.59
C ASP A 106 18.57 26.39 14.42
N SER A 107 17.54 26.43 13.58
CA SER A 107 16.74 25.26 13.20
C SER A 107 17.15 24.65 11.85
N LEU A 108 18.01 25.32 11.07
CA LEU A 108 18.35 24.92 9.70
C LEU A 108 19.58 23.99 9.66
N GLY A 109 19.31 22.69 9.63
CA GLY A 109 20.34 21.64 9.64
C GLY A 109 20.77 21.12 8.27
N LEU A 110 20.17 21.57 7.17
CA LEU A 110 20.44 21.09 5.82
C LEU A 110 20.06 22.14 4.77
N ALA A 111 20.97 22.45 3.84
CA ALA A 111 20.75 23.45 2.78
C ALA A 111 21.46 23.12 1.43
N TRP A 112 22.00 21.90 1.30
CA TRP A 112 22.55 21.33 0.07
C TRP A 112 23.62 22.16 -0.66
N TYR A 113 24.21 23.18 -0.01
CA TYR A 113 25.17 24.11 -0.57
C TYR A 113 24.66 24.88 -1.81
N THR A 114 23.34 24.91 -2.01
CA THR A 114 22.72 25.56 -3.18
C THR A 114 22.54 27.06 -3.03
N GLY A 115 22.68 27.55 -1.80
CA GLY A 115 22.76 28.97 -1.48
C GLY A 115 21.53 29.51 -0.78
N ASN A 116 21.44 30.83 -0.76
CA ASN A 116 20.41 31.59 -0.06
C ASN A 116 20.23 32.97 -0.73
N GLN A 117 19.30 33.78 -0.24
CA GLN A 117 18.97 35.08 -0.83
C GLN A 117 20.13 36.09 -0.80
N TYR A 118 21.12 35.93 0.07
CA TYR A 118 22.17 36.93 0.26
C TYR A 118 23.26 36.90 -0.81
N GLY A 119 23.50 35.77 -1.49
CA GLY A 119 24.49 35.74 -2.57
C GLY A 119 24.65 34.39 -3.27
N ASN A 120 25.46 34.40 -4.34
CA ASN A 120 25.73 33.21 -5.15
C ASN A 120 26.74 32.28 -4.46
N VAL A 121 26.27 31.45 -3.54
CA VAL A 121 27.09 30.47 -2.80
C VAL A 121 27.76 29.47 -3.74
N VAL A 122 27.04 28.94 -4.73
CA VAL A 122 27.59 27.96 -5.69
C VAL A 122 28.73 28.58 -6.51
N GLY A 123 28.57 29.82 -6.99
CA GLY A 123 29.62 30.53 -7.70
C GLY A 123 30.85 30.78 -6.83
N ALA A 124 30.66 31.16 -5.56
CA ALA A 124 31.76 31.34 -4.63
C ALA A 124 32.49 30.02 -4.33
N LEU A 125 31.76 28.91 -4.15
CA LEU A 125 32.31 27.56 -4.00
C LEU A 125 33.11 27.13 -5.23
N GLU A 126 32.56 27.33 -6.44
CA GLU A 126 33.23 26.97 -7.69
C GLU A 126 34.55 27.74 -7.85
N GLN A 127 34.51 29.06 -7.65
CA GLN A 127 35.67 29.92 -7.79
C GLN A 127 36.76 29.58 -6.77
N SER A 128 36.42 29.54 -5.47
CA SER A 128 37.42 29.27 -4.42
C SER A 128 37.99 27.86 -4.50
N LEU A 129 37.21 26.85 -4.91
CA LEU A 129 37.73 25.50 -5.13
C LEU A 129 38.67 25.44 -6.34
N LYS A 130 38.40 26.18 -7.42
CA LYS A 130 39.35 26.35 -8.54
C LYS A 130 40.65 27.00 -8.08
N THR A 131 40.56 28.09 -7.30
CA THR A 131 41.72 28.75 -6.69
C THR A 131 42.54 27.75 -5.88
N ILE A 132 41.91 27.02 -4.95
CA ILE A 132 42.56 26.03 -4.10
C ILE A 132 43.26 24.95 -4.92
N ALA A 133 42.55 24.35 -5.89
CA ALA A 133 43.11 23.32 -6.76
C ALA A 133 44.36 23.81 -7.50
N HIS A 134 44.31 25.03 -8.06
CA HIS A 134 45.44 25.64 -8.76
C HIS A 134 46.60 26.02 -7.83
N ARG A 135 46.31 26.59 -6.65
CA ARG A 135 47.33 27.03 -5.69
C ARG A 135 48.12 25.86 -5.11
N PHE A 136 47.45 24.76 -4.82
CA PHE A 136 48.10 23.53 -4.36
C PHE A 136 48.59 22.64 -5.51
N GLY A 137 48.23 22.94 -6.76
CA GLY A 137 48.60 22.14 -7.92
C GLY A 137 48.01 20.73 -7.91
N ARG A 138 46.85 20.54 -7.27
CA ARG A 138 46.27 19.22 -6.97
C ARG A 138 44.82 19.13 -7.42
N ARG A 139 44.44 17.93 -7.88
CA ARG A 139 43.02 17.60 -8.11
C ARG A 139 42.27 17.51 -6.77
N LEU A 140 40.97 17.74 -6.82
CA LEU A 140 40.07 17.65 -5.68
C LEU A 140 39.33 16.31 -5.70
N LEU A 141 39.25 15.65 -4.54
CA LEU A 141 38.35 14.52 -4.33
C LEU A 141 37.18 15.00 -3.48
N LEU A 142 36.03 15.24 -4.11
CA LEU A 142 34.81 15.74 -3.47
C LEU A 142 34.06 14.58 -2.82
N ILE A 143 33.80 14.67 -1.52
CA ILE A 143 33.28 13.57 -0.71
C ILE A 143 32.08 14.05 0.10
N GLY A 144 30.95 13.36 -0.04
CA GLY A 144 29.74 13.72 0.71
C GLY A 144 28.63 12.67 0.66
N GLY A 145 27.88 12.57 1.75
CA GLY A 145 26.69 11.72 1.84
C GLY A 145 25.43 12.57 1.84
N SER A 146 24.30 12.00 1.37
CA SER A 146 22.99 12.67 1.44
C SER A 146 23.10 14.09 0.84
N GLY A 147 22.80 15.15 1.61
CA GLY A 147 22.86 16.54 1.11
C GLY A 147 24.26 17.00 0.71
N GLY A 148 25.30 16.48 1.35
CA GLY A 148 26.69 16.71 0.93
C GLY A 148 27.04 15.96 -0.36
N GLY A 149 26.37 14.83 -0.62
CA GLY A 149 26.48 14.10 -1.87
C GLY A 149 25.88 14.87 -3.06
N PHE A 150 24.76 15.57 -2.84
CA PHE A 150 24.21 16.52 -3.82
C PHE A 150 25.26 17.58 -4.18
N ALA A 151 25.85 18.22 -3.18
CA ALA A 151 26.85 19.27 -3.38
C ALA A 151 28.10 18.75 -4.11
N ALA A 152 28.61 17.59 -3.71
CA ALA A 152 29.78 16.97 -4.35
C ALA A 152 29.52 16.65 -5.84
N ILE A 153 28.35 16.11 -6.18
CA ILE A 153 27.98 15.82 -7.58
C ILE A 153 27.81 17.12 -8.36
N HIS A 154 27.12 18.11 -7.81
CA HIS A 154 26.89 19.40 -8.49
C HIS A 154 28.21 20.12 -8.80
N LEU A 155 29.06 20.31 -7.79
CA LEU A 155 30.35 20.99 -7.95
C LEU A 155 31.32 20.17 -8.80
N GLY A 156 31.26 18.83 -8.74
CA GLY A 156 32.05 17.98 -9.63
C GLY A 156 31.76 18.23 -11.11
N GLY A 157 30.51 18.53 -11.47
CA GLY A 157 30.14 18.94 -12.83
C GLY A 157 30.70 20.30 -13.24
N LEU A 158 30.77 21.26 -12.31
CA LEU A 158 31.29 22.61 -12.56
C LEU A 158 32.82 22.67 -12.61
N LEU A 159 33.49 21.84 -11.81
CA LEU A 159 34.95 21.78 -11.71
C LEU A 159 35.60 20.93 -12.81
N GLY A 160 34.86 20.03 -13.44
CA GLY A 160 35.34 19.23 -14.56
C GLY A 160 36.56 18.36 -14.18
N GLU A 161 37.65 18.46 -14.94
CA GLU A 161 38.87 17.66 -14.74
C GLU A 161 39.58 17.94 -13.40
N LEU A 162 39.31 19.10 -12.78
CA LEU A 162 39.88 19.46 -11.48
C LEU A 162 39.34 18.58 -10.35
N ALA A 163 38.23 17.86 -10.54
CA ALA A 163 37.56 17.12 -9.49
C ALA A 163 37.24 15.66 -9.86
N THR A 164 37.21 14.81 -8.83
CA THR A 164 36.58 13.48 -8.82
C THR A 164 35.58 13.44 -7.67
N VAL A 165 34.48 12.70 -7.81
CA VAL A 165 33.41 12.65 -6.80
C VAL A 165 33.31 11.27 -6.15
N ILE A 166 33.14 11.22 -4.84
CA ILE A 166 32.62 10.07 -4.09
C ILE A 166 31.37 10.55 -3.33
N ALA A 167 30.20 10.05 -3.73
CA ALA A 167 28.94 10.35 -3.08
C ALA A 167 28.27 9.07 -2.56
N TRP A 168 27.49 9.17 -1.49
CA TRP A 168 26.62 8.06 -1.07
C TRP A 168 25.23 8.51 -0.63
N ASN A 169 24.22 7.71 -1.01
CA ASN A 169 22.79 8.02 -0.86
C ASN A 169 22.46 9.49 -1.18
N PRO A 170 23.00 10.09 -2.26
CA PRO A 170 22.81 11.51 -2.51
C PRO A 170 21.34 11.81 -2.79
N GLN A 171 20.84 12.97 -2.36
CA GLN A 171 19.69 13.54 -3.04
C GLN A 171 20.12 14.00 -4.44
N THR A 172 19.21 13.91 -5.39
CA THR A 172 19.42 14.37 -6.78
C THR A 172 18.36 15.36 -7.22
N ASP A 173 17.20 15.42 -6.55
CA ASP A 173 16.26 16.53 -6.63
C ASP A 173 15.87 16.90 -5.20
N ILE A 174 16.19 18.13 -4.78
CA ILE A 174 15.89 18.61 -3.43
C ILE A 174 14.39 18.52 -3.15
N PHE A 175 13.54 18.78 -4.15
CA PHE A 175 12.08 18.77 -3.97
C PHE A 175 11.48 17.37 -3.81
N GLU A 176 12.22 16.32 -4.17
CA GLU A 176 11.82 14.93 -3.94
C GLU A 176 12.34 14.37 -2.60
N TYR A 177 12.96 15.23 -1.79
CA TYR A 177 13.31 14.91 -0.41
C TYR A 177 12.12 15.13 0.55
N ASN A 178 12.34 14.93 1.85
CA ASN A 178 11.34 15.15 2.89
C ASN A 178 10.84 16.62 2.89
N ALA A 179 9.53 16.80 2.75
CA ALA A 179 8.89 18.10 2.61
C ALA A 179 9.22 19.09 3.74
N ASP A 180 9.27 18.63 4.99
CA ASP A 180 9.55 19.49 6.14
C ASP A 180 10.95 20.08 6.08
N PHE A 181 11.94 19.28 5.67
CA PHE A 181 13.31 19.76 5.48
C PHE A 181 13.41 20.76 4.33
N VAL A 182 12.73 20.48 3.22
CA VAL A 182 12.74 21.34 2.04
C VAL A 182 12.05 22.66 2.34
N GLN A 183 10.82 22.65 2.86
CA GLN A 183 10.08 23.88 3.20
C GLN A 183 10.83 24.71 4.25
N ARG A 184 11.46 24.08 5.25
CA ARG A 184 12.30 24.80 6.22
C ARG A 184 13.49 25.49 5.55
N TYR A 185 14.21 24.78 4.69
CA TYR A 185 15.30 25.39 3.93
C TYR A 185 14.81 26.56 3.09
N LEU A 186 13.76 26.36 2.30
CA LEU A 186 13.21 27.37 1.42
C LEU A 186 12.72 28.62 2.17
N GLY A 187 11.97 28.44 3.26
CA GLY A 187 11.42 29.54 4.04
C GLY A 187 12.48 30.37 4.76
N ILE A 188 13.60 29.76 5.16
CA ILE A 188 14.71 30.45 5.86
C ILE A 188 15.71 31.05 4.86
N ALA A 189 16.06 30.31 3.81
CA ALA A 189 17.08 30.73 2.86
C ALA A 189 16.57 31.70 1.79
N PHE A 190 15.27 31.66 1.47
CA PHE A 190 14.63 32.46 0.42
C PHE A 190 13.28 33.06 0.85
N PRO A 191 13.18 33.73 2.02
CA PRO A 191 11.93 34.30 2.50
C PRO A 191 11.35 35.36 1.56
N GLU A 192 12.18 36.17 0.89
CA GLU A 192 11.70 37.16 -0.07
C GLU A 192 11.09 36.52 -1.33
N GLU A 193 11.67 35.41 -1.79
CA GLU A 193 11.19 34.71 -2.97
C GLU A 193 9.99 33.83 -2.66
N LEU A 194 9.87 33.25 -1.47
CA LEU A 194 8.96 32.12 -1.20
C LEU A 194 8.01 32.30 -0.01
N GLY A 195 8.14 33.36 0.80
CA GLY A 195 7.49 33.53 2.10
C GLY A 195 6.05 32.99 2.22
N ASP A 196 5.10 33.51 1.45
CA ASP A 196 3.68 33.13 1.56
C ASP A 196 3.27 31.92 0.69
N SER A 197 4.19 31.39 -0.12
CA SER A 197 3.89 30.36 -1.13
C SER A 197 4.00 28.93 -0.63
N LEU A 198 4.71 28.71 0.49
CA LEU A 198 5.06 27.37 0.97
C LEU A 198 3.90 26.61 1.62
N ASP A 199 2.85 27.31 2.05
CA ASP A 199 1.66 26.72 2.69
C ASP A 199 0.59 26.24 1.68
N GLN A 200 0.80 26.49 0.38
CA GLN A 200 -0.16 26.12 -0.67
C GLN A 200 0.03 24.67 -1.13
N SER A 201 -1.04 24.03 -1.62
CA SER A 201 -0.99 22.62 -2.07
C SER A 201 0.01 22.36 -3.19
N GLU A 202 0.32 23.37 -4.01
CA GLU A 202 1.20 23.30 -5.18
C GLU A 202 2.57 23.99 -4.97
N TRP A 203 3.00 24.18 -3.72
CA TRP A 203 4.20 24.96 -3.39
C TRP A 203 5.47 24.52 -4.12
N LYS A 204 5.62 23.23 -4.44
CA LYS A 204 6.78 22.70 -5.18
C LYS A 204 6.92 23.32 -6.58
N VAL A 205 5.81 23.48 -7.30
CA VAL A 205 5.81 23.99 -8.68
C VAL A 205 6.28 25.44 -8.69
N GLU A 206 5.67 26.25 -7.83
CA GLU A 206 5.99 27.66 -7.70
C GLU A 206 7.42 27.90 -7.21
N ALA A 207 7.86 27.13 -6.19
CA ALA A 207 9.21 27.24 -5.66
C ALA A 207 10.27 26.86 -6.71
N LYS A 208 10.07 25.78 -7.48
CA LYS A 208 10.96 25.40 -8.59
C LYS A 208 11.10 26.55 -9.59
N GLU A 209 9.99 27.16 -10.00
CA GLU A 209 10.01 28.25 -10.98
C GLU A 209 10.76 29.48 -10.47
N ARG A 210 10.47 29.93 -9.24
CA ARG A 210 11.08 31.13 -8.66
C ARG A 210 12.58 30.94 -8.40
N LEU A 211 13.00 29.78 -7.91
CA LEU A 211 14.43 29.46 -7.71
C LEU A 211 15.19 29.33 -9.02
N ASN A 212 14.60 28.71 -10.05
CA ASN A 212 15.21 28.64 -11.38
C ASN A 212 15.45 30.04 -11.97
N ARG A 213 14.51 30.99 -11.80
CA ARG A 213 14.71 32.39 -12.23
C ARG A 213 15.86 33.07 -11.49
N ARG A 214 16.14 32.69 -10.24
CA ARG A 214 17.29 33.15 -9.45
C ARG A 214 18.60 32.43 -9.81
N GLY A 215 18.53 31.34 -10.57
CA GLY A 215 19.68 30.50 -10.92
C GLY A 215 20.12 29.55 -9.81
N VAL A 216 19.22 29.19 -8.88
CA VAL A 216 19.51 28.22 -7.81
C VAL A 216 19.29 26.81 -8.35
N GLN A 217 20.36 26.01 -8.44
CA GLN A 217 20.28 24.64 -8.92
C GLN A 217 19.75 23.70 -7.82
N THR A 218 18.55 23.17 -7.98
CA THR A 218 17.94 22.24 -7.00
C THR A 218 17.79 20.81 -7.51
N ASN A 219 18.13 20.54 -8.76
CA ASN A 219 17.89 19.26 -9.43
C ASN A 219 19.08 18.86 -10.31
N LEU A 220 19.65 17.67 -10.10
CA LEU A 220 20.84 17.15 -10.79
C LEU A 220 20.50 16.32 -12.03
N LEU A 221 19.22 16.04 -12.29
CA LEU A 221 18.76 15.26 -13.42
C LEU A 221 19.05 16.01 -14.73
N SER A 222 18.78 17.32 -14.77
CA SER A 222 18.91 18.15 -15.98
C SER A 222 20.07 19.16 -15.92
N VAL A 223 21.22 18.77 -15.38
CA VAL A 223 22.41 19.65 -15.31
C VAL A 223 23.09 19.83 -16.66
N SER A 224 23.70 20.99 -16.88
CA SER A 224 24.47 21.29 -18.09
C SER A 224 25.76 20.48 -18.21
N SER A 225 26.33 20.07 -17.07
CA SER A 225 27.60 19.35 -16.99
C SER A 225 27.54 18.26 -15.92
N LYS A 226 27.93 17.03 -16.29
CA LYS A 226 28.11 15.92 -15.35
C LYS A 226 29.57 15.91 -14.82
N PRO A 227 29.85 15.36 -13.64
CA PRO A 227 31.23 15.15 -13.19
C PRO A 227 32.02 14.30 -14.18
N MET A 228 33.29 14.65 -14.43
CA MET A 228 34.15 13.85 -15.33
C MET A 228 34.44 12.45 -14.78
N GLN A 229 34.52 12.32 -13.46
CA GLN A 229 34.72 11.07 -12.74
C GLN A 229 33.89 11.06 -11.44
N ALA A 230 33.08 10.04 -11.22
CA ALA A 230 32.31 9.91 -9.98
C ALA A 230 32.00 8.46 -9.60
N ILE A 231 32.01 8.17 -8.29
CA ILE A 231 31.41 6.99 -7.69
C ILE A 231 30.22 7.42 -6.83
N ILE A 232 29.04 6.89 -7.16
CA ILE A 232 27.81 7.08 -6.40
C ILE A 232 27.43 5.76 -5.76
N PHE A 233 27.61 5.65 -4.45
CA PHE A 233 27.14 4.49 -3.69
C PHE A 233 25.68 4.70 -3.27
N GLN A 234 24.86 3.66 -3.37
CA GLN A 234 23.48 3.69 -2.92
C GLN A 234 23.16 2.45 -2.12
N ASN A 235 22.66 2.66 -0.90
CA ASN A 235 22.18 1.57 -0.09
C ASN A 235 20.88 1.01 -0.69
N SER A 236 20.81 -0.30 -0.86
CA SER A 236 19.72 -0.98 -1.55
C SER A 236 18.38 -0.96 -0.82
N SER A 237 18.37 -0.77 0.51
CA SER A 237 17.16 -0.70 1.33
C SER A 237 16.68 0.75 1.56
N ASP A 238 17.44 1.73 1.06
CA ASP A 238 17.13 3.15 1.20
C ASP A 238 16.05 3.57 0.19
N TRP A 239 15.09 4.37 0.65
CA TRP A 239 14.05 4.93 -0.19
C TRP A 239 14.60 5.90 -1.25
N HIS A 240 15.80 6.46 -1.02
CA HIS A 240 16.54 7.25 -2.00
C HIS A 240 16.79 6.51 -3.32
N VAL A 241 16.80 5.17 -3.33
CA VAL A 241 16.91 4.40 -4.57
C VAL A 241 15.86 4.85 -5.58
N ALA A 242 14.60 4.92 -5.16
CA ALA A 242 13.49 5.25 -6.04
C ALA A 242 13.31 6.76 -6.22
N ALA A 243 13.51 7.54 -5.15
CA ALA A 243 13.28 8.99 -5.20
C ALA A 243 14.44 9.78 -5.86
N HIS A 244 15.66 9.22 -5.86
CA HIS A 244 16.85 9.97 -6.28
C HIS A 244 17.74 9.21 -7.25
N LEU A 245 18.19 8.00 -6.91
CA LEU A 245 19.14 7.29 -7.77
C LEU A 245 18.49 6.81 -9.08
N ALA A 246 17.31 6.21 -9.04
CA ALA A 246 16.63 5.71 -10.23
C ALA A 246 16.33 6.83 -11.24
N PRO A 247 15.74 7.98 -10.84
CA PRO A 247 15.59 9.14 -11.73
C PRO A 247 16.94 9.62 -12.31
N LEU A 248 18.02 9.59 -11.54
CA LEU A 248 19.35 9.96 -12.02
C LEU A 248 19.87 8.96 -13.07
N ILE A 249 19.76 7.66 -12.80
CA ILE A 249 20.13 6.58 -13.73
C ILE A 249 19.41 6.77 -15.07
N GLU A 250 18.10 7.01 -15.04
CA GLU A 250 17.30 7.21 -16.24
C GLU A 250 17.68 8.50 -16.97
N SER A 251 17.71 9.62 -16.25
CA SER A 251 17.97 10.94 -16.83
C SER A 251 19.38 11.03 -17.41
N TRP A 252 20.37 10.38 -16.80
CA TRP A 252 21.74 10.36 -17.28
C TRP A 252 22.01 9.23 -18.28
N GLY A 253 21.01 8.40 -18.59
CA GLY A 253 21.11 7.28 -19.52
C GLY A 253 22.18 6.27 -19.08
N MET A 254 22.21 5.92 -17.79
CA MET A 254 23.21 5.00 -17.26
C MET A 254 22.87 3.55 -17.68
N GLU A 255 23.83 2.89 -18.32
CA GLU A 255 23.75 1.50 -18.72
C GLU A 255 23.89 0.57 -17.50
N ASN A 256 23.01 -0.43 -17.40
CA ASN A 256 23.08 -1.47 -16.38
C ASN A 256 24.10 -2.55 -16.78
N LEU A 257 25.19 -2.65 -16.02
CA LEU A 257 26.24 -3.65 -16.23
C LEU A 257 26.06 -4.90 -15.35
N GLY A 258 24.95 -4.99 -14.62
CA GLY A 258 24.62 -6.08 -13.70
C GLY A 258 25.24 -5.90 -12.31
N ARG A 259 24.80 -6.76 -11.37
CA ARG A 259 25.28 -6.76 -9.97
C ARG A 259 25.15 -5.40 -9.24
N GLY A 260 24.13 -4.62 -9.61
CA GLY A 260 23.89 -3.28 -9.04
C GLY A 260 24.77 -2.17 -9.61
N LEU A 261 25.58 -2.46 -10.64
CA LEU A 261 26.49 -1.51 -11.28
C LEU A 261 25.82 -0.82 -12.48
N TYR A 262 25.85 0.51 -12.49
CA TYR A 262 25.35 1.34 -13.57
C TYR A 262 26.44 2.34 -14.00
N ARG A 263 26.53 2.64 -15.30
CA ARG A 263 27.57 3.52 -15.84
C ARG A 263 27.04 4.46 -16.92
N THR A 264 27.55 5.68 -16.98
CA THR A 264 27.37 6.57 -18.13
C THR A 264 28.72 7.17 -18.56
N ALA A 265 28.72 7.94 -19.65
CA ALA A 265 29.82 8.82 -20.04
C ALA A 265 29.51 10.26 -19.61
N PRO A 266 30.48 11.05 -19.11
CA PRO A 266 31.87 10.69 -18.76
C PRO A 266 31.93 9.68 -17.60
N ASP A 267 33.12 9.25 -17.15
CA ASP A 267 33.36 8.05 -16.32
C ASP A 267 32.71 8.07 -14.91
N VAL A 268 31.38 7.96 -14.89
CA VAL A 268 30.51 8.00 -13.73
C VAL A 268 29.87 6.65 -13.51
N ILE A 269 29.97 6.17 -12.29
CA ILE A 269 29.43 4.90 -11.85
C ILE A 269 28.46 5.12 -10.69
N ALA A 270 27.33 4.45 -10.76
CA ALA A 270 26.46 4.23 -9.62
C ALA A 270 26.49 2.76 -9.22
N LEU A 271 26.60 2.50 -7.93
CA LEU A 271 26.59 1.17 -7.36
C LEU A 271 25.51 1.05 -6.28
N ILE A 272 24.54 0.18 -6.54
CA ILE A 272 23.55 -0.25 -5.56
C ILE A 272 24.08 -1.45 -4.81
N ALA A 273 24.24 -1.34 -3.49
CA ALA A 273 24.70 -2.42 -2.63
C ALA A 273 23.96 -2.41 -1.28
N ASN A 274 23.96 -3.52 -0.56
CA ASN A 274 23.44 -3.54 0.81
C ASN A 274 24.58 -3.30 1.80
N PHE A 275 24.53 -2.16 2.49
CA PHE A 275 25.47 -1.85 3.58
C PHE A 275 24.77 -1.41 4.87
N GLY A 276 23.45 -1.59 4.97
CA GLY A 276 22.68 -1.36 6.19
C GLY A 276 21.18 -1.28 5.94
N GLU A 277 20.39 -1.13 7.00
CA GLU A 277 18.94 -0.91 6.91
C GLU A 277 18.60 0.58 6.75
N GLY A 278 17.67 0.90 5.86
CA GLY A 278 17.18 2.25 5.62
C GLY A 278 18.25 3.20 5.07
N HIS A 279 18.29 4.44 5.59
CA HIS A 279 19.24 5.47 5.17
C HIS A 279 20.61 5.32 5.88
N ALA A 280 21.20 4.12 5.80
CA ALA A 280 22.49 3.80 6.42
C ALA A 280 23.64 4.59 5.78
N ALA A 281 24.61 5.04 6.57
CA ALA A 281 25.82 5.69 6.05
C ALA A 281 26.74 4.68 5.34
N LEU A 282 27.57 5.17 4.41
CA LEU A 282 28.57 4.33 3.75
C LEU A 282 29.64 3.90 4.77
N PRO A 283 29.88 2.59 4.96
CA PRO A 283 30.88 2.11 5.90
C PRO A 283 32.31 2.49 5.47
N ALA A 284 33.18 2.71 6.45
CA ALA A 284 34.58 3.09 6.22
C ALA A 284 35.33 2.02 5.41
N GLU A 285 34.93 0.76 5.52
CA GLU A 285 35.46 -0.40 4.82
C GLU A 285 35.26 -0.32 3.30
N LEU A 286 34.27 0.47 2.84
CA LEU A 286 34.04 0.77 1.42
C LEU A 286 34.60 2.13 1.02
N LEU A 287 34.44 3.14 1.89
CA LEU A 287 34.89 4.50 1.61
C LEU A 287 36.41 4.62 1.51
N ILE A 288 37.15 4.01 2.45
CA ILE A 288 38.63 4.10 2.49
C ILE A 288 39.28 3.50 1.23
N PRO A 289 38.92 2.26 0.80
CA PRO A 289 39.46 1.73 -0.44
C PRO A 289 39.09 2.56 -1.68
N ALA A 290 37.87 3.12 -1.73
CA ALA A 290 37.48 3.99 -2.84
C ALA A 290 38.33 5.27 -2.90
N ILE A 291 38.61 5.88 -1.75
CA ILE A 291 39.51 7.05 -1.67
C ILE A 291 40.92 6.69 -2.13
N HIS A 292 41.50 5.61 -1.63
CA HIS A 292 42.84 5.18 -2.04
C HIS A 292 42.93 4.89 -3.53
N ALA A 293 41.94 4.19 -4.08
CA ALA A 293 41.95 3.80 -5.49
C ALA A 293 41.82 5.01 -6.43
N LEU A 294 41.05 6.02 -6.04
CA LEU A 294 40.91 7.29 -6.77
C LEU A 294 42.02 8.30 -6.47
N SER A 295 42.94 7.99 -5.55
CA SER A 295 44.11 8.83 -5.26
C SER A 295 45.25 8.63 -6.27
N GLY A 296 45.20 7.58 -7.10
CA GLY A 296 46.16 7.35 -8.17
C GLY A 296 45.94 8.29 -9.38
N SER A 297 47.01 8.91 -9.88
CA SER A 297 46.97 10.03 -10.84
C SER A 297 46.34 9.73 -12.22
N ASN A 298 46.07 8.47 -12.57
CA ASN A 298 45.48 8.08 -13.85
C ASN A 298 44.46 6.92 -13.74
N THR A 299 43.97 6.59 -12.55
CA THR A 299 43.04 5.48 -12.37
C THR A 299 41.64 5.92 -12.81
N SER A 300 41.05 5.26 -13.81
CA SER A 300 39.63 5.46 -14.11
C SER A 300 38.78 4.87 -13.00
N VAL A 301 37.57 5.39 -12.82
CA VAL A 301 36.62 4.84 -11.84
C VAL A 301 36.32 3.38 -12.18
N MET A 302 36.21 3.05 -13.46
CA MET A 302 36.06 1.66 -13.90
C MET A 302 37.26 0.76 -13.52
N ASP A 303 38.49 1.28 -13.54
CA ASP A 303 39.66 0.50 -13.14
C ASP A 303 39.66 0.23 -11.63
N VAL A 304 39.17 1.19 -10.83
CA VAL A 304 38.93 0.98 -9.40
C VAL A 304 37.97 -0.19 -9.18
N PHE A 305 36.87 -0.24 -9.92
CA PHE A 305 35.91 -1.35 -9.82
C PHE A 305 36.40 -2.68 -10.42
N LYS A 306 37.26 -2.66 -11.43
CA LYS A 306 37.89 -3.88 -11.96
C LYS A 306 38.96 -4.44 -11.01
N SER A 307 39.60 -3.58 -10.23
CA SER A 307 40.52 -4.01 -9.17
C SER A 307 39.71 -4.76 -8.12
N GLN A 308 40.12 -5.98 -7.79
CA GLN A 308 39.28 -6.91 -7.02
C GLN A 308 38.94 -6.42 -5.60
N GLU A 309 39.56 -5.37 -5.10
CA GLU A 309 39.53 -4.97 -3.67
C GLU A 309 38.23 -4.31 -3.22
N VAL A 310 37.59 -3.49 -4.07
CA VAL A 310 36.30 -2.85 -3.76
C VAL A 310 35.15 -3.83 -3.99
N VAL A 311 35.19 -4.58 -5.11
CA VAL A 311 34.13 -5.53 -5.50
C VAL A 311 34.07 -6.76 -4.60
N THR A 312 35.19 -7.26 -4.05
CA THR A 312 35.16 -8.41 -3.12
C THR A 312 34.64 -8.06 -1.73
N LYS A 313 34.77 -6.80 -1.28
CA LYS A 313 34.28 -6.32 0.02
C LYS A 313 32.82 -5.87 0.00
N LEU A 314 32.31 -5.49 -1.16
CA LEU A 314 30.88 -5.33 -1.42
C LEU A 314 30.25 -6.72 -1.40
N SER A 315 29.83 -7.12 -0.20
CA SER A 315 29.00 -8.28 0.11
C SER A 315 28.29 -8.82 -1.13
N VAL A 316 28.57 -10.08 -1.44
CA VAL A 316 27.84 -10.94 -2.39
C VAL A 316 26.44 -11.21 -1.82
N ALA A 317 25.70 -10.14 -1.52
CA ALA A 317 24.27 -10.21 -1.38
C ALA A 317 23.74 -10.87 -2.66
N ASP A 318 22.65 -11.61 -2.52
CA ASP A 318 21.97 -12.12 -3.69
C ASP A 318 21.59 -10.94 -4.58
N THR A 319 22.38 -10.71 -5.63
CA THR A 319 22.21 -9.56 -6.53
C THR A 319 20.84 -9.57 -7.21
N ARG A 320 20.13 -10.71 -7.18
CA ARG A 320 18.73 -10.81 -7.61
C ARG A 320 17.80 -9.97 -6.74
N LEU A 321 18.16 -9.72 -5.48
CA LEU A 321 17.39 -8.93 -4.49
C LEU A 321 17.76 -7.44 -4.50
N LEU A 322 18.69 -6.98 -5.35
CA LEU A 322 18.99 -5.55 -5.46
C LEU A 322 17.93 -4.84 -6.29
N PRO A 323 17.53 -3.60 -5.95
CA PRO A 323 16.67 -2.78 -6.79
C PRO A 323 17.19 -2.64 -8.22
N ARG A 324 16.28 -2.74 -9.18
CA ARG A 324 16.56 -2.55 -10.61
C ARG A 324 15.27 -2.24 -11.37
N ASP A 325 15.46 -1.66 -12.56
CA ASP A 325 14.41 -1.51 -13.56
C ASP A 325 14.02 -2.89 -14.13
N LEU A 326 12.74 -3.23 -14.04
CA LEU A 326 12.18 -4.49 -14.58
C LEU A 326 11.15 -4.24 -15.70
N ARG A 327 10.94 -3.00 -16.14
CA ARG A 327 9.95 -2.69 -17.19
C ARG A 327 10.19 -3.48 -18.48
N GLY A 328 11.46 -3.70 -18.84
CA GLY A 328 11.83 -4.49 -20.03
C GLY A 328 11.41 -5.97 -19.99
N ILE A 329 10.95 -6.48 -18.85
CA ILE A 329 10.45 -7.85 -18.69
C ILE A 329 9.04 -7.90 -18.08
N SER A 330 8.29 -6.78 -18.08
CA SER A 330 6.95 -6.71 -17.48
C SER A 330 6.00 -7.76 -18.06
N ASP A 331 6.06 -8.01 -19.37
CA ASP A 331 5.22 -9.00 -20.04
C ASP A 331 5.50 -10.42 -19.56
N ALA A 332 6.78 -10.78 -19.40
CA ALA A 332 7.18 -12.07 -18.85
C ALA A 332 6.76 -12.23 -17.39
N ILE A 333 6.78 -11.14 -16.60
CA ILE A 333 6.25 -11.15 -15.22
C ILE A 333 4.73 -11.36 -15.26
N SER A 334 4.02 -10.67 -16.16
CA SER A 334 2.57 -10.82 -16.32
C SER A 334 2.16 -12.26 -16.68
N GLU A 335 2.90 -12.91 -17.60
CA GLU A 335 2.62 -14.28 -18.02
C GLU A 335 2.92 -15.32 -16.93
N ASP A 336 3.87 -15.02 -16.04
CA ASP A 336 4.30 -15.94 -14.98
C ASP A 336 3.50 -15.83 -13.68
N MET A 337 2.66 -14.81 -13.56
CA MET A 337 1.94 -14.50 -12.34
C MET A 337 0.43 -14.74 -12.42
N SER A 338 -0.15 -15.14 -11.29
CA SER A 338 -1.59 -15.28 -11.12
C SER A 338 -2.02 -14.81 -9.74
N LEU A 339 -3.30 -14.46 -9.58
CA LEU A 339 -3.88 -14.03 -8.31
C LEU A 339 -4.78 -15.12 -7.73
N GLU A 340 -4.58 -15.45 -6.47
CA GLU A 340 -5.49 -16.29 -5.69
C GLU A 340 -6.12 -15.50 -4.54
N LEU A 341 -7.42 -15.71 -4.35
CA LEU A 341 -8.23 -15.05 -3.33
C LEU A 341 -8.86 -16.12 -2.43
N GLN A 342 -8.58 -16.08 -1.13
CA GLN A 342 -9.10 -17.05 -0.17
C GLN A 342 -9.58 -16.36 1.11
N PHE A 343 -10.83 -16.60 1.51
CA PHE A 343 -11.30 -16.18 2.82
C PHE A 343 -10.74 -17.08 3.91
N LEU A 344 -10.15 -16.47 4.93
CA LEU A 344 -9.79 -17.14 6.17
C LEU A 344 -11.05 -17.34 7.04
N PRO A 345 -11.05 -18.31 7.97
CA PRO A 345 -12.18 -18.51 8.90
C PRO A 345 -12.58 -17.26 9.71
N THR A 346 -11.66 -16.30 9.84
CA THR A 346 -11.88 -15.01 10.49
C THR A 346 -12.66 -13.99 9.65
N GLY A 347 -12.98 -14.31 8.39
CA GLY A 347 -13.60 -13.38 7.43
C GLY A 347 -12.63 -12.42 6.76
N ILE A 348 -11.33 -12.52 7.03
CA ILE A 348 -10.27 -11.75 6.36
C ILE A 348 -9.96 -12.41 5.01
N LEU A 349 -9.76 -11.61 3.96
CA LEU A 349 -9.37 -12.10 2.64
C LEU A 349 -7.85 -12.19 2.54
N LYS A 350 -7.32 -13.39 2.31
CA LYS A 350 -5.94 -13.59 1.87
C LYS A 350 -5.88 -13.34 0.36
N VAL A 351 -5.02 -12.42 -0.06
CA VAL A 351 -4.71 -12.14 -1.46
C VAL A 351 -3.28 -12.58 -1.71
N GLU A 352 -3.07 -13.46 -2.69
CA GLU A 352 -1.77 -14.05 -2.98
C GLU A 352 -1.45 -13.96 -4.47
N ALA A 353 -0.34 -13.30 -4.79
CA ALA A 353 0.24 -13.22 -6.11
C ALA A 353 1.22 -14.38 -6.28
N LEU A 354 0.80 -15.43 -6.99
CA LEU A 354 1.61 -16.61 -7.22
C LEU A 354 2.57 -16.39 -8.38
N HIS A 355 3.80 -16.89 -8.22
CA HIS A 355 4.84 -16.85 -9.24
C HIS A 355 5.13 -18.29 -9.67
N ARG A 356 4.98 -18.64 -10.96
CA ARG A 356 5.16 -20.04 -11.41
C ARG A 356 6.63 -20.45 -11.50
N HIS A 357 7.53 -19.55 -11.92
CA HIS A 357 8.92 -19.90 -12.22
C HIS A 357 9.97 -18.99 -11.56
N SER A 358 9.57 -17.92 -10.86
CA SER A 358 10.51 -16.92 -10.36
C SER A 358 10.61 -16.87 -8.83
N PRO A 359 11.83 -16.75 -8.26
CA PRO A 359 12.00 -16.63 -6.82
C PRO A 359 11.37 -15.34 -6.27
N GLN A 360 10.85 -15.40 -5.04
CA GLN A 360 10.38 -14.21 -4.32
C GLN A 360 11.52 -13.18 -4.15
N GLY A 361 11.18 -11.89 -4.21
CA GLY A 361 12.11 -10.80 -3.90
C GLY A 361 12.99 -10.32 -5.06
N ILE A 362 12.71 -10.73 -6.30
CA ILE A 362 13.43 -10.20 -7.48
C ILE A 362 13.33 -8.68 -7.52
N GLY A 363 14.48 -8.04 -7.63
CA GLY A 363 14.56 -6.60 -7.86
C GLY A 363 14.03 -5.75 -6.72
N ARG A 364 13.79 -6.29 -5.51
CA ARG A 364 12.97 -5.65 -4.45
C ARG A 364 11.58 -5.21 -4.92
N MET A 365 10.93 -6.03 -5.75
CA MET A 365 9.56 -5.78 -6.19
C MET A 365 8.61 -5.52 -5.02
N ARG A 366 7.75 -4.51 -5.17
CA ARG A 366 6.73 -4.11 -4.21
C ARG A 366 5.35 -4.56 -4.67
N TYR A 367 4.52 -4.92 -3.69
CA TYR A 367 3.16 -5.41 -3.85
C TYR A 367 2.22 -4.49 -3.05
N ARG A 368 1.37 -3.77 -3.76
CA ARG A 368 0.37 -2.88 -3.17
C ARG A 368 -1.02 -3.47 -3.36
N TYR A 369 -1.57 -4.00 -2.27
CA TYR A 369 -2.84 -4.71 -2.28
C TYR A 369 -4.00 -3.74 -2.15
N PHE A 370 -5.08 -3.99 -2.89
CA PHE A 370 -6.26 -3.14 -2.91
C PHE A 370 -7.55 -3.96 -2.96
N THR A 371 -8.65 -3.30 -2.61
CA THR A 371 -10.01 -3.72 -2.93
C THR A 371 -10.68 -2.65 -3.78
N GLU A 372 -11.70 -3.03 -4.53
CA GLU A 372 -12.49 -2.11 -5.34
C GLU A 372 -13.97 -2.37 -5.13
N SER A 373 -14.72 -1.31 -4.85
CA SER A 373 -16.16 -1.35 -4.58
C SER A 373 -17.00 -1.53 -5.84
N GLN A 374 -18.28 -1.86 -5.67
CA GLN A 374 -19.26 -1.89 -6.77
C GLN A 374 -19.34 -0.59 -7.57
N THR A 375 -18.99 0.55 -6.95
CA THR A 375 -18.99 1.86 -7.62
C THR A 375 -17.65 2.18 -8.29
N GLY A 376 -16.69 1.26 -8.27
CA GLY A 376 -15.33 1.45 -8.79
C GLY A 376 -14.40 2.22 -7.84
N GLU A 377 -14.77 2.38 -6.57
CA GLU A 377 -13.90 3.06 -5.60
C GLU A 377 -12.80 2.12 -5.13
N ARG A 378 -11.54 2.50 -5.35
CA ARG A 378 -10.36 1.72 -4.99
C ARG A 378 -9.84 2.11 -3.61
N THR A 379 -9.64 1.11 -2.75
CA THR A 379 -9.03 1.28 -1.42
C THR A 379 -7.78 0.44 -1.28
N TYR A 380 -6.63 1.08 -1.03
CA TYR A 380 -5.38 0.38 -0.77
C TYR A 380 -5.36 -0.16 0.67
N ARG A 381 -5.14 -1.47 0.81
CA ARG A 381 -5.23 -2.19 2.08
C ARG A 381 -3.88 -2.56 2.68
N ALA A 382 -2.85 -2.75 1.84
CA ALA A 382 -1.50 -3.07 2.31
C ALA A 382 -0.44 -2.70 1.27
N ASN A 383 0.79 -2.46 1.73
CA ASN A 383 1.98 -2.31 0.90
C ASN A 383 3.10 -3.18 1.50
N SER A 384 3.69 -4.06 0.70
CA SER A 384 4.61 -5.11 1.18
C SER A 384 5.63 -5.50 0.12
N PHE A 385 6.72 -6.14 0.56
CA PHE A 385 7.62 -6.90 -0.33
C PHE A 385 7.20 -8.38 -0.45
N ALA A 386 6.21 -8.81 0.32
CA ALA A 386 5.66 -10.16 0.25
C ALA A 386 4.59 -10.26 -0.84
N ALA A 387 4.61 -11.38 -1.55
CA ALA A 387 3.63 -11.73 -2.58
C ALA A 387 2.28 -12.22 -2.01
N SER A 388 2.06 -12.08 -0.69
CA SER A 388 0.75 -12.26 -0.10
C SER A 388 0.47 -11.24 1.01
N ALA A 389 -0.82 -10.93 1.19
CA ALA A 389 -1.32 -10.11 2.29
C ALA A 389 -2.72 -10.56 2.74
N ASN A 390 -2.98 -10.39 4.03
CA ASN A 390 -4.30 -10.57 4.63
C ASN A 390 -4.97 -9.20 4.73
N ILE A 391 -6.02 -8.98 3.96
CA ILE A 391 -6.69 -7.68 3.85
C ILE A 391 -8.14 -7.75 4.32
N LYS A 392 -8.60 -6.66 4.93
CA LYS A 392 -10.02 -6.48 5.22
C LYS A 392 -10.76 -6.11 3.93
N VAL A 393 -11.97 -6.64 3.82
CA VAL A 393 -12.86 -6.40 2.70
C VAL A 393 -14.12 -5.76 3.27
N ASP A 394 -14.50 -4.62 2.71
CA ASP A 394 -15.72 -3.93 3.06
C ASP A 394 -16.92 -4.57 2.37
N GLY A 395 -18.11 -4.33 2.89
CA GLY A 395 -19.33 -4.94 2.39
C GLY A 395 -19.57 -4.71 0.89
N THR A 396 -19.11 -3.59 0.36
CA THR A 396 -19.34 -3.15 -1.02
C THR A 396 -18.23 -3.56 -1.98
N ASP A 397 -17.11 -4.10 -1.49
CA ASP A 397 -15.98 -4.52 -2.30
C ASP A 397 -16.33 -5.73 -3.18
N VAL A 398 -16.18 -5.62 -4.50
CA VAL A 398 -16.44 -6.74 -5.42
C VAL A 398 -15.18 -7.30 -6.04
N CYS A 399 -14.09 -6.55 -6.04
CA CYS A 399 -12.79 -6.98 -6.55
C CYS A 399 -11.71 -6.80 -5.49
N ALA A 400 -10.71 -7.68 -5.55
CA ALA A 400 -9.46 -7.54 -4.82
C ALA A 400 -8.30 -7.76 -5.78
N GLY A 401 -7.18 -7.09 -5.52
CA GLY A 401 -6.04 -7.13 -6.41
C GLY A 401 -4.76 -6.66 -5.76
N VAL A 402 -3.72 -6.62 -6.59
CA VAL A 402 -2.38 -6.20 -6.23
C VAL A 402 -1.74 -5.48 -7.42
N GLU A 403 -1.18 -4.30 -7.16
CA GLU A 403 -0.32 -3.57 -8.07
C GLU A 403 1.14 -3.93 -7.77
N LEU A 404 1.90 -4.23 -8.80
CA LEU A 404 3.31 -4.57 -8.70
C LEU A 404 4.16 -3.42 -9.22
N SER A 405 5.25 -3.13 -8.51
CA SER A 405 6.25 -2.17 -8.95
C SER A 405 7.65 -2.70 -8.73
N ASP A 406 8.59 -2.38 -9.62
CA ASP A 406 9.98 -2.81 -9.48
C ASP A 406 10.72 -2.09 -8.33
N GLY A 407 12.00 -2.39 -8.14
CA GLY A 407 12.81 -1.77 -7.09
C GLY A 407 13.06 -0.27 -7.29
N PHE A 408 12.83 0.23 -8.50
CA PHE A 408 12.88 1.66 -8.83
C PHE A 408 11.50 2.33 -8.69
N GLN A 409 10.48 1.57 -8.27
CA GLN A 409 9.07 1.96 -8.15
C GLN A 409 8.38 2.27 -9.47
N HIS A 410 8.85 1.72 -10.59
CA HIS A 410 8.05 1.72 -11.82
C HIS A 410 6.91 0.72 -11.69
N HIS A 411 5.71 1.14 -12.07
CA HIS A 411 4.60 0.21 -12.22
C HIS A 411 4.94 -0.86 -13.27
N LEU A 412 4.70 -2.12 -12.94
CA LEU A 412 4.93 -3.25 -13.84
C LEU A 412 3.61 -3.79 -14.36
N ILE A 413 2.79 -4.32 -13.46
CA ILE A 413 1.52 -4.96 -13.77
C ILE A 413 0.52 -4.75 -12.63
N GLU A 414 -0.75 -5.00 -12.93
CA GLU A 414 -1.82 -5.12 -11.96
C GLU A 414 -2.50 -6.48 -12.15
N LEU A 415 -2.73 -7.18 -11.05
CA LEU A 415 -3.54 -8.40 -11.04
C LEU A 415 -4.77 -8.16 -10.17
N SER A 416 -5.95 -8.47 -10.70
CA SER A 416 -7.21 -8.35 -9.96
C SER A 416 -8.15 -9.50 -10.30
N SER A 417 -9.02 -9.82 -9.35
CA SER A 417 -10.13 -10.76 -9.55
C SER A 417 -11.34 -10.33 -8.72
N GLU A 418 -12.53 -10.69 -9.19
CA GLU A 418 -13.72 -10.58 -8.35
C GLU A 418 -13.55 -11.46 -7.10
N ILE A 419 -14.03 -10.93 -5.97
CA ILE A 419 -14.02 -11.60 -4.68
C ILE A 419 -15.02 -12.77 -4.75
N PRO A 420 -14.71 -13.95 -4.18
CA PRO A 420 -15.53 -15.16 -4.33
C PRO A 420 -17.03 -14.98 -4.08
N TRP A 421 -17.42 -14.24 -3.04
CA TRP A 421 -18.83 -14.02 -2.72
C TRP A 421 -19.57 -13.15 -3.75
N ALA A 422 -18.88 -12.27 -4.48
CA ALA A 422 -19.48 -11.42 -5.51
C ALA A 422 -19.91 -12.22 -6.75
N ARG A 423 -19.28 -13.38 -6.98
CA ARG A 423 -19.66 -14.35 -8.02
C ARG A 423 -20.77 -15.30 -7.59
N GLN A 424 -20.90 -15.51 -6.28
CA GLN A 424 -21.79 -16.52 -5.72
C GLN A 424 -23.26 -16.22 -6.03
N GLN A 425 -23.94 -17.23 -6.56
CA GLN A 425 -25.36 -17.26 -6.87
C GLN A 425 -26.10 -18.13 -5.85
N VAL A 426 -27.04 -17.52 -5.12
CA VAL A 426 -27.83 -18.20 -4.08
C VAL A 426 -29.26 -18.36 -4.53
N PHE A 427 -29.78 -19.58 -4.46
CA PHE A 427 -31.21 -19.86 -4.57
C PHE A 427 -31.80 -19.95 -3.17
N ILE A 428 -32.93 -19.29 -2.91
CA ILE A 428 -33.59 -19.32 -1.60
C ILE A 428 -34.84 -20.19 -1.66
N LEU A 429 -34.92 -21.19 -0.78
CA LEU A 429 -36.16 -21.89 -0.43
C LEU A 429 -36.51 -21.54 1.01
N GLY A 430 -37.45 -20.62 1.19
CA GLY A 430 -37.76 -20.15 2.53
C GLY A 430 -38.57 -18.87 2.54
N SER A 431 -38.47 -18.10 3.60
CA SER A 431 -39.35 -16.97 3.89
C SER A 431 -38.68 -15.61 3.64
N CYS A 432 -39.35 -14.53 4.08
CA CYS A 432 -38.76 -13.19 4.09
C CYS A 432 -37.53 -13.09 5.00
N VAL A 433 -37.40 -13.97 6.00
CA VAL A 433 -36.25 -14.03 6.92
C VAL A 433 -34.92 -14.18 6.19
N SER A 434 -34.90 -14.94 5.09
CA SER A 434 -33.70 -15.02 4.25
C SER A 434 -33.70 -14.00 3.12
N ARG A 435 -34.84 -13.77 2.45
CA ARG A 435 -34.90 -12.93 1.24
C ARG A 435 -34.58 -11.46 1.51
N ASP A 436 -34.99 -10.92 2.65
CA ASP A 436 -34.84 -9.49 2.93
C ASP A 436 -33.36 -9.08 3.03
N SER A 437 -32.48 -9.97 3.51
CA SER A 437 -31.03 -9.77 3.50
C SER A 437 -30.44 -9.57 2.10
N PHE A 438 -31.09 -10.07 1.04
CA PHE A 438 -30.66 -9.90 -0.35
C PHE A 438 -31.18 -8.60 -1.00
N GLU A 439 -31.79 -7.69 -0.24
CA GLU A 439 -31.99 -6.30 -0.67
C GLU A 439 -30.75 -5.44 -0.39
N ASP A 440 -29.88 -5.92 0.50
CA ASP A 440 -28.61 -5.29 0.78
C ASP A 440 -27.63 -5.51 -0.40
N PRO A 441 -27.02 -4.45 -0.97
CA PRO A 441 -26.03 -4.58 -2.04
C PRO A 441 -24.81 -5.45 -1.67
N ARG A 442 -24.59 -5.67 -0.38
CA ARG A 442 -23.52 -6.51 0.17
C ARG A 442 -23.85 -8.01 0.06
N ALA A 443 -25.09 -8.39 -0.22
CA ALA A 443 -25.46 -9.79 -0.36
C ALA A 443 -24.92 -10.42 -1.66
N PRO A 444 -24.71 -11.74 -1.70
CA PRO A 444 -24.46 -12.46 -2.95
C PRO A 444 -25.59 -12.28 -3.98
N LYS A 445 -25.35 -12.69 -5.22
CA LYS A 445 -26.37 -12.60 -6.28
C LYS A 445 -27.52 -13.58 -6.00
N LEU A 446 -28.74 -13.09 -6.08
CA LEU A 446 -29.94 -13.94 -5.94
C LEU A 446 -30.26 -14.62 -7.28
N ALA A 447 -30.13 -15.95 -7.33
CA ALA A 447 -30.43 -16.75 -8.52
C ALA A 447 -31.92 -17.12 -8.63
N GLY A 448 -32.57 -17.34 -7.49
CA GLY A 448 -33.98 -17.73 -7.45
C GLY A 448 -34.54 -17.66 -6.05
N TYR A 449 -35.87 -17.57 -5.94
CA TYR A 449 -36.56 -17.49 -4.67
C TYR A 449 -37.92 -18.20 -4.75
N VAL A 450 -38.13 -19.16 -3.86
CA VAL A 450 -39.41 -19.84 -3.63
C VAL A 450 -39.77 -19.70 -2.16
N ALA A 451 -41.00 -19.28 -1.91
CA ALA A 451 -41.53 -19.00 -0.58
C ALA A 451 -42.98 -19.43 -0.46
N ARG A 452 -43.50 -19.39 0.76
CA ARG A 452 -44.88 -19.76 1.12
C ARG A 452 -45.21 -21.21 0.74
N THR A 453 -44.20 -22.06 0.79
CA THR A 453 -44.33 -23.50 0.55
C THR A 453 -43.65 -24.24 1.70
N SER A 454 -44.37 -25.16 2.32
CA SER A 454 -43.79 -26.14 3.24
C SER A 454 -43.03 -27.18 2.41
N LEU A 455 -41.89 -27.64 2.91
CA LEU A 455 -41.12 -28.71 2.28
C LEU A 455 -41.94 -30.01 2.19
N ALA A 456 -42.86 -30.23 3.12
CA ALA A 456 -43.80 -31.35 3.11
C ALA A 456 -44.76 -31.32 1.90
N SER A 457 -45.01 -30.12 1.35
CA SER A 457 -45.88 -29.89 0.19
C SER A 457 -45.10 -29.80 -1.12
N ALA A 458 -43.92 -29.19 -1.11
CA ALA A 458 -43.23 -28.72 -2.31
C ALA A 458 -42.87 -29.82 -3.33
N PHE A 459 -42.75 -31.07 -2.88
CA PHE A 459 -42.47 -32.25 -3.71
C PHE A 459 -43.55 -33.33 -3.66
N ALA A 460 -44.70 -33.04 -3.05
CA ALA A 460 -45.81 -33.97 -2.95
C ALA A 460 -46.54 -34.15 -4.30
N GLU A 461 -47.50 -35.08 -4.36
CA GLU A 461 -48.41 -35.17 -5.50
C GLU A 461 -49.28 -33.92 -5.60
N HIS A 462 -49.80 -33.65 -6.81
CA HIS A 462 -50.69 -32.52 -7.03
C HIS A 462 -51.97 -32.66 -6.20
N PRO A 463 -52.38 -31.60 -5.48
CA PRO A 463 -53.67 -31.59 -4.77
C PRO A 463 -54.84 -31.55 -5.76
N HIS A 464 -55.94 -32.21 -5.44
CA HIS A 464 -57.16 -32.20 -6.25
C HIS A 464 -58.05 -30.98 -5.95
N ILE A 465 -57.45 -29.79 -5.97
CA ILE A 465 -58.10 -28.52 -5.64
C ILE A 465 -58.23 -27.60 -6.86
N ALA A 466 -59.31 -26.82 -6.91
CA ALA A 466 -59.52 -25.77 -7.89
C ALA A 466 -59.34 -24.39 -7.23
N VAL A 467 -58.35 -23.63 -7.67
CA VAL A 467 -58.03 -22.30 -7.13
C VAL A 467 -58.11 -21.26 -8.25
N ASP A 468 -58.99 -20.27 -8.08
CA ASP A 468 -59.01 -19.09 -8.96
C ASP A 468 -57.94 -18.10 -8.51
N LEU A 469 -56.74 -18.22 -9.10
CA LEU A 469 -55.62 -17.33 -8.78
C LEU A 469 -55.93 -15.85 -9.01
N LEU A 470 -56.83 -15.50 -9.94
CA LEU A 470 -57.11 -14.10 -10.28
C LEU A 470 -57.80 -13.34 -9.14
N GLN A 471 -58.34 -14.05 -8.15
CA GLN A 471 -58.86 -13.45 -6.92
C GLN A 471 -57.77 -12.78 -6.07
N ASN A 472 -56.51 -13.23 -6.19
CA ASN A 472 -55.38 -12.56 -5.57
C ASN A 472 -54.84 -11.46 -6.50
N PRO A 473 -54.90 -10.17 -6.11
CA PRO A 473 -54.51 -9.07 -6.99
C PRO A 473 -52.99 -9.04 -7.26
N SER A 474 -52.16 -9.62 -6.39
CA SER A 474 -50.70 -9.57 -6.51
C SER A 474 -50.17 -10.66 -7.45
N PRO A 475 -49.55 -10.32 -8.60
CA PRO A 475 -48.94 -11.30 -9.50
C PRO A 475 -47.84 -12.13 -8.82
N PHE A 476 -47.16 -11.55 -7.83
CA PHE A 476 -46.12 -12.24 -7.07
C PHE A 476 -46.72 -13.30 -6.14
N GLN A 477 -47.76 -12.95 -5.39
CA GLN A 477 -48.45 -13.91 -4.52
C GLN A 477 -49.13 -15.03 -5.34
N ARG A 478 -49.71 -14.69 -6.50
CA ARG A 478 -50.23 -15.71 -7.44
C ARG A 478 -49.17 -16.73 -7.84
N ARG A 479 -47.94 -16.28 -8.13
CA ARG A 479 -46.83 -17.19 -8.45
C ARG A 479 -46.45 -18.08 -7.26
N MET A 480 -46.49 -17.59 -6.02
CA MET A 480 -46.22 -18.41 -4.83
C MET A 480 -47.22 -19.56 -4.72
N VAL A 481 -48.52 -19.24 -4.79
CA VAL A 481 -49.61 -20.23 -4.73
C VAL A 481 -49.49 -21.23 -5.87
N GLN A 482 -49.26 -20.74 -7.09
CA GLN A 482 -49.06 -21.59 -8.26
C GLN A 482 -47.87 -22.54 -8.06
N THR A 483 -46.74 -22.04 -7.58
CA THR A 483 -45.51 -22.83 -7.37
C THR A 483 -45.77 -24.00 -6.42
N ASP A 484 -46.52 -23.79 -5.33
CA ASP A 484 -46.83 -24.83 -4.35
C ASP A 484 -47.85 -25.85 -4.90
N ILE A 485 -48.95 -25.39 -5.51
CA ILE A 485 -50.00 -26.28 -6.05
C ILE A 485 -49.50 -27.10 -7.23
N ASN A 486 -48.73 -26.48 -8.12
CA ASN A 486 -48.14 -27.13 -9.29
C ASN A 486 -46.82 -27.84 -9.01
N LYS A 487 -46.31 -27.84 -7.77
CA LYS A 487 -45.08 -28.57 -7.40
C LYS A 487 -43.87 -28.15 -8.25
N GLU A 488 -43.78 -26.87 -8.59
CA GLU A 488 -42.77 -26.33 -9.52
C GLU A 488 -41.39 -26.19 -8.89
N LEU A 489 -41.23 -26.44 -7.58
CA LEU A 489 -39.94 -26.28 -6.90
C LEU A 489 -38.86 -27.15 -7.55
N LYS A 490 -39.17 -28.40 -7.87
CA LYS A 490 -38.22 -29.33 -8.50
C LYS A 490 -37.70 -28.77 -9.83
N ASP A 491 -38.61 -28.34 -10.69
CA ASP A 491 -38.26 -27.82 -12.01
C ASP A 491 -37.44 -26.52 -11.90
N ARG A 492 -37.77 -25.65 -10.94
CA ARG A 492 -37.02 -24.41 -10.68
C ARG A 492 -35.61 -24.69 -10.18
N LEU A 493 -35.44 -25.64 -9.26
CA LEU A 493 -34.12 -26.06 -8.76
C LEU A 493 -33.28 -26.69 -9.88
N GLN A 494 -33.90 -27.41 -10.82
CA GLN A 494 -33.18 -28.07 -11.92
C GLN A 494 -32.87 -27.13 -13.09
N SER A 495 -33.68 -26.10 -13.32
CA SER A 495 -33.53 -25.15 -14.43
C SER A 495 -32.74 -23.88 -14.09
N THR A 496 -32.49 -23.63 -12.80
CA THR A 496 -31.77 -22.44 -12.34
C THR A 496 -30.35 -22.80 -11.93
N HIS A 497 -29.34 -22.11 -12.47
CA HIS A 497 -27.97 -22.24 -11.98
C HIS A 497 -27.81 -21.53 -10.63
N PHE A 498 -27.31 -22.23 -9.62
CA PHE A 498 -26.91 -21.66 -8.34
C PHE A 498 -25.77 -22.45 -7.69
N ASP A 499 -25.00 -21.75 -6.87
CA ASP A 499 -23.88 -22.31 -6.12
C ASP A 499 -24.35 -22.86 -4.77
N LEU A 500 -25.24 -22.12 -4.09
CA LEU A 500 -25.83 -22.48 -2.80
C LEU A 500 -27.35 -22.48 -2.85
N LEU A 501 -27.98 -23.46 -2.19
CA LEU A 501 -29.38 -23.44 -1.82
C LEU A 501 -29.48 -23.00 -0.36
N LEU A 502 -29.96 -21.78 -0.11
CA LEU A 502 -30.27 -21.28 1.22
C LEU A 502 -31.67 -21.70 1.64
N VAL A 503 -31.77 -22.44 2.73
CA VAL A 503 -33.04 -22.94 3.29
C VAL A 503 -33.30 -22.27 4.64
N ASP A 504 -34.48 -21.67 4.81
CA ASP A 504 -35.03 -21.39 6.14
C ASP A 504 -36.38 -22.07 6.31
N LEU A 505 -36.69 -22.48 7.54
CA LEU A 505 -37.88 -23.26 7.84
C LEU A 505 -39.01 -22.43 8.44
N ILE A 506 -38.93 -21.10 8.36
CA ILE A 506 -39.94 -20.22 9.00
C ILE A 506 -41.31 -20.37 8.32
N ASP A 507 -41.36 -20.67 7.01
CA ASP A 507 -42.61 -20.96 6.29
C ASP A 507 -43.26 -22.31 6.67
N GLU A 508 -42.57 -23.19 7.39
CA GLU A 508 -43.18 -24.40 7.98
C GLU A 508 -44.22 -24.08 9.06
N ARG A 509 -44.26 -22.83 9.55
CA ARG A 509 -45.34 -22.35 10.43
C ARG A 509 -46.73 -22.34 9.77
N LEU A 510 -46.75 -22.38 8.44
CA LEU A 510 -47.99 -22.32 7.66
C LEU A 510 -48.75 -23.65 7.79
N GLY A 511 -50.08 -23.59 7.63
CA GLY A 511 -50.88 -24.81 7.68
C GLY A 511 -50.54 -25.77 6.55
N LEU A 512 -50.55 -27.07 6.80
CA LEU A 512 -50.39 -28.11 5.80
C LEU A 512 -51.73 -28.82 5.60
N MET A 513 -52.18 -28.92 4.35
CA MET A 513 -53.39 -29.63 3.98
C MET A 513 -53.07 -30.88 3.16
N ASN A 514 -53.88 -31.92 3.28
CA ASN A 514 -53.83 -33.15 2.50
C ASN A 514 -55.19 -33.41 1.86
N ASP A 515 -55.24 -33.31 0.53
CA ASP A 515 -56.44 -33.56 -0.26
C ASP A 515 -56.21 -34.77 -1.18
N ALA A 516 -56.81 -35.90 -0.79
CA ALA A 516 -56.71 -37.18 -1.49
C ALA A 516 -55.26 -37.63 -1.81
N GLY A 517 -54.30 -37.34 -0.92
CA GLY A 517 -52.88 -37.69 -1.08
C GLY A 517 -52.02 -36.57 -1.66
N GLY A 518 -52.63 -35.53 -2.23
CA GLY A 518 -51.94 -34.32 -2.67
C GLY A 518 -51.85 -33.30 -1.55
N TYR A 519 -50.63 -32.87 -1.23
CA TYR A 519 -50.39 -31.91 -0.14
C TYR A 519 -50.38 -30.48 -0.70
N TYR A 520 -50.80 -29.49 0.09
CA TYR A 520 -50.63 -28.07 -0.24
C TYR A 520 -50.46 -27.22 1.02
N THR A 521 -49.79 -26.09 0.87
CA THR A 521 -49.54 -25.14 1.95
C THR A 521 -50.71 -24.15 2.05
N ASP A 522 -51.39 -24.11 3.20
CA ASP A 522 -52.45 -23.16 3.52
C ASP A 522 -51.86 -21.78 3.87
N SER A 523 -51.32 -21.14 2.84
CA SER A 523 -50.69 -19.82 2.92
C SER A 523 -51.72 -18.68 2.94
N PRO A 524 -51.39 -17.52 3.54
CA PRO A 524 -52.19 -16.31 3.42
C PRO A 524 -52.50 -15.93 1.96
N GLU A 525 -51.55 -16.19 1.07
CA GLU A 525 -51.65 -15.93 -0.37
C GLU A 525 -52.68 -16.83 -1.06
N LEU A 526 -52.78 -18.10 -0.65
CA LEU A 526 -53.83 -19.02 -1.09
C LEU A 526 -55.20 -18.58 -0.59
N ARG A 527 -55.31 -18.22 0.70
CA ARG A 527 -56.56 -17.69 1.28
C ARG A 527 -57.00 -16.38 0.62
N ALA A 528 -56.04 -15.55 0.19
CA ALA A 528 -56.32 -14.34 -0.58
C ALA A 528 -56.94 -14.63 -1.96
N CYS A 529 -56.77 -15.85 -2.49
CA CYS A 529 -57.51 -16.32 -3.67
C CYS A 529 -58.99 -16.68 -3.36
N LYS A 530 -59.50 -16.32 -2.18
CA LYS A 530 -60.83 -16.71 -1.66
C LYS A 530 -61.02 -18.23 -1.54
N PHE A 531 -59.92 -18.98 -1.55
CA PHE A 531 -59.94 -20.41 -1.29
C PHE A 531 -60.07 -20.66 0.21
N ILE A 532 -61.03 -21.50 0.59
CA ILE A 532 -61.24 -21.94 1.97
C ILE A 532 -61.00 -23.44 2.02
N PRO A 533 -59.90 -23.90 2.62
CA PRO A 533 -59.60 -25.32 2.67
C PRO A 533 -60.53 -26.05 3.66
N SER A 534 -60.80 -27.33 3.38
CA SER A 534 -61.59 -28.17 4.30
C SER A 534 -60.82 -28.40 5.59
N ARG A 535 -61.49 -28.23 6.74
CA ARG A 535 -60.89 -28.49 8.06
C ARG A 535 -60.50 -29.95 8.26
N GLU A 536 -61.18 -30.87 7.58
CA GLU A 536 -60.91 -32.31 7.66
C GLU A 536 -59.58 -32.68 7.00
N ASN A 537 -59.08 -31.84 6.09
CA ASN A 537 -57.84 -32.05 5.36
C ASN A 537 -56.62 -31.47 6.11
N ASN A 538 -56.82 -30.82 7.26
CA ASN A 538 -55.75 -30.15 7.99
C ASN A 538 -54.85 -31.15 8.72
N ILE A 539 -53.56 -31.08 8.42
CA ILE A 539 -52.52 -31.80 9.15
C ILE A 539 -51.98 -30.87 10.24
N PRO A 540 -52.15 -31.21 11.53
CA PRO A 540 -51.64 -30.37 12.61
C PRO A 540 -50.12 -30.25 12.56
N LEU A 541 -49.62 -29.02 12.68
CA LEU A 541 -48.18 -28.75 12.78
C LEU A 541 -47.57 -29.54 13.94
N GLY A 542 -46.42 -30.17 13.70
CA GLY A 542 -45.73 -30.98 14.71
C GLY A 542 -46.36 -32.34 15.02
N SER A 543 -47.43 -32.75 14.31
CA SER A 543 -47.95 -34.11 14.38
C SER A 543 -46.99 -35.12 13.72
N GLN A 544 -47.15 -36.42 14.02
CA GLN A 544 -46.36 -37.46 13.35
C GLN A 544 -46.58 -37.46 11.84
N GLU A 545 -47.82 -37.27 11.38
CA GLU A 545 -48.15 -37.19 9.95
C GLU A 545 -47.43 -36.00 9.27
N TYR A 546 -47.35 -34.86 9.96
CA TYR A 546 -46.58 -33.70 9.49
C TYR A 546 -45.09 -34.03 9.34
N TYR A 547 -44.47 -34.64 10.36
CA TYR A 547 -43.05 -35.00 10.30
C TYR A 547 -42.76 -36.05 9.22
N ASP A 548 -43.65 -37.02 9.03
CA ASP A 548 -43.52 -38.02 7.97
C ASP A 548 -43.62 -37.38 6.58
N ALA A 549 -44.49 -36.38 6.41
CA ALA A 549 -44.62 -35.61 5.18
C ALA A 549 -43.38 -34.75 4.91
N PHE A 550 -42.86 -34.09 5.95
CA PHE A 550 -41.60 -33.35 5.87
C PHE A 550 -40.42 -34.26 5.48
N ASP A 551 -40.30 -35.44 6.08
CA ASP A 551 -39.23 -36.40 5.77
C ASP A 551 -39.29 -36.86 4.30
N ARG A 552 -40.50 -37.07 3.76
CA ARG A 552 -40.68 -37.34 2.32
C ARG A 552 -40.21 -36.17 1.46
N GLY A 553 -40.61 -34.95 1.82
CA GLY A 553 -40.20 -33.72 1.12
C GLY A 553 -38.68 -33.51 1.13
N LEU A 554 -38.06 -33.67 2.30
CA LEU A 554 -36.62 -33.60 2.49
C LEU A 554 -35.88 -34.66 1.68
N GLY A 555 -36.40 -35.89 1.65
CA GLY A 555 -35.85 -36.95 0.81
C GLY A 555 -35.90 -36.64 -0.69
N GLN A 556 -36.90 -35.89 -1.17
CA GLN A 556 -36.97 -35.42 -2.56
C GLN A 556 -36.05 -34.23 -2.81
N LEU A 557 -35.91 -33.31 -1.85
CA LEU A 557 -34.97 -32.20 -1.95
C LEU A 557 -33.54 -32.71 -2.13
N LEU A 558 -33.12 -33.71 -1.35
CA LEU A 558 -31.80 -34.33 -1.45
C LEU A 558 -31.56 -35.09 -2.76
N LYS A 559 -32.63 -35.51 -3.45
CA LYS A 559 -32.53 -36.05 -4.82
C LYS A 559 -32.40 -34.94 -5.87
N ALA A 560 -32.94 -33.76 -5.60
CA ALA A 560 -32.89 -32.62 -6.50
C ALA A 560 -31.59 -31.81 -6.37
N VAL A 561 -31.04 -31.70 -5.16
CA VAL A 561 -29.88 -30.85 -4.84
C VAL A 561 -28.87 -31.63 -3.98
N PRO A 562 -27.57 -31.65 -4.35
CA PRO A 562 -26.53 -32.23 -3.52
C PRO A 562 -26.48 -31.58 -2.13
N SER A 563 -26.37 -32.37 -1.07
CA SER A 563 -26.37 -31.87 0.32
C SER A 563 -25.28 -30.83 0.60
N THR A 564 -24.14 -30.92 -0.09
CA THR A 564 -23.02 -29.96 0.02
C THR A 564 -23.36 -28.54 -0.45
N LYS A 565 -24.37 -28.39 -1.31
CA LYS A 565 -24.90 -27.09 -1.74
C LYS A 565 -25.93 -26.50 -0.78
N ILE A 566 -26.45 -27.29 0.17
CA ILE A 566 -27.52 -26.86 1.07
C ILE A 566 -26.90 -26.13 2.27
N VAL A 567 -27.32 -24.88 2.47
CA VAL A 567 -27.00 -24.05 3.62
C VAL A 567 -28.31 -23.70 4.32
N VAL A 568 -28.39 -23.98 5.61
CA VAL A 568 -29.56 -23.69 6.43
C VAL A 568 -29.33 -22.39 7.18
N ASN A 569 -30.23 -21.42 6.98
CA ASN A 569 -30.36 -20.24 7.83
C ASN A 569 -31.14 -20.66 9.08
N GLU A 570 -30.43 -20.88 10.19
CA GLU A 570 -31.01 -21.39 11.43
C GLU A 570 -31.67 -20.24 12.22
N ALA A 571 -32.87 -19.89 11.80
CA ALA A 571 -33.69 -18.87 12.44
C ALA A 571 -34.78 -19.48 13.32
N TYR A 572 -34.95 -18.91 14.53
CA TYR A 572 -36.03 -19.21 15.46
C TYR A 572 -36.86 -17.96 15.71
N TRP A 573 -38.14 -18.11 16.07
CA TRP A 573 -39.02 -17.00 16.41
C TRP A 573 -38.47 -16.24 17.63
N ALA A 574 -38.36 -14.93 17.50
CA ALA A 574 -38.03 -14.01 18.57
C ALA A 574 -39.19 -13.92 19.57
N ALA A 575 -38.89 -14.09 20.85
CA ALA A 575 -39.86 -13.85 21.93
C ALA A 575 -40.07 -12.34 22.17
N VAL A 576 -39.05 -11.53 21.88
CA VAL A 576 -39.04 -10.08 22.10
C VAL A 576 -38.46 -9.31 20.91
N ASP A 577 -38.78 -8.03 20.84
CA ASP A 577 -38.20 -7.09 19.89
C ASP A 577 -36.85 -6.50 20.35
N THR A 578 -36.28 -5.62 19.54
CA THR A 578 -35.03 -4.89 19.81
C THR A 578 -35.09 -3.98 21.04
N VAL A 579 -36.28 -3.65 21.54
CA VAL A 579 -36.50 -2.84 22.76
C VAL A 579 -37.00 -3.68 23.95
N ASN A 580 -36.91 -5.01 23.86
CA ASN A 580 -37.32 -5.99 24.88
C ASN A 580 -38.84 -6.06 25.16
N GLN A 581 -39.69 -5.70 24.20
CA GLN A 581 -41.13 -5.93 24.31
C GLN A 581 -41.51 -7.27 23.68
N SER A 582 -42.50 -7.95 24.28
CA SER A 582 -43.03 -9.21 23.76
C SER A 582 -43.74 -8.99 22.42
N VAL A 583 -43.43 -9.83 21.43
CA VAL A 583 -43.97 -9.72 20.06
C VAL A 583 -45.00 -10.79 19.70
N ALA A 584 -45.12 -11.83 20.53
CA ALA A 584 -46.16 -12.86 20.44
C ALA A 584 -46.34 -13.57 21.79
N ASP A 585 -47.41 -14.35 21.87
CA ASP A 585 -47.66 -15.25 23.00
C ASP A 585 -46.47 -16.21 23.21
N PRO A 586 -45.86 -16.25 24.41
CA PRO A 586 -44.74 -17.15 24.71
C PRO A 586 -45.01 -18.62 24.40
N GLU A 587 -46.23 -19.12 24.64
CA GLU A 587 -46.57 -20.53 24.39
C GLU A 587 -46.54 -20.84 22.89
N VAL A 588 -46.97 -19.88 22.06
CA VAL A 588 -46.94 -20.01 20.59
C VAL A 588 -45.50 -19.98 20.08
N VAL A 589 -44.66 -19.09 20.62
CA VAL A 589 -43.23 -19.01 20.27
C VAL A 589 -42.52 -20.31 20.65
N GLU A 590 -42.73 -20.80 21.87
CA GLU A 590 -42.13 -22.04 22.36
C GLU A 590 -42.56 -23.25 21.52
N PHE A 591 -43.85 -23.37 21.21
CA PHE A 591 -44.36 -24.44 20.35
C PHE A 591 -43.72 -24.42 18.96
N ASN A 592 -43.71 -23.27 18.28
CA ASN A 592 -43.15 -23.16 16.93
C ASN A 592 -41.63 -23.40 16.93
N ASN A 593 -40.91 -22.86 17.92
CA ASN A 593 -39.47 -23.11 18.05
C ASN A 593 -39.15 -24.57 18.39
N GLY A 594 -40.02 -25.24 19.15
CA GLY A 594 -39.93 -26.68 19.40
C GLY A 594 -40.05 -27.51 18.12
N VAL A 595 -41.01 -27.17 17.25
CA VAL A 595 -41.15 -27.82 15.94
C VAL A 595 -39.94 -27.52 15.05
N LEU A 596 -39.53 -26.26 14.93
CA LEU A 596 -38.35 -25.86 14.15
C LEU A 596 -37.10 -26.62 14.60
N LYS A 597 -36.90 -26.77 15.91
CA LYS A 597 -35.78 -27.54 16.46
C LYS A 597 -35.77 -28.98 15.95
N VAL A 598 -36.90 -29.68 15.95
CA VAL A 598 -37.01 -31.06 15.42
C VAL A 598 -36.64 -31.10 13.93
N LEU A 599 -37.10 -30.12 13.15
CA LEU A 599 -36.81 -30.06 11.71
C LEU A 599 -35.33 -29.72 11.42
N TYR A 600 -34.74 -28.80 12.17
CA TYR A 600 -33.31 -28.49 12.08
C TYR A 600 -32.45 -29.69 12.51
N ASP A 601 -32.84 -30.43 13.54
CA ASP A 601 -32.14 -31.65 13.96
C ASP A 601 -32.15 -32.72 12.85
N LYS A 602 -33.26 -32.85 12.10
CA LYS A 602 -33.34 -33.70 10.89
C LYS A 602 -32.39 -33.26 9.79
N LEU A 603 -32.32 -31.95 9.49
CA LEU A 603 -31.38 -31.40 8.50
C LEU A 603 -29.92 -31.59 8.92
N ARG A 604 -29.63 -31.40 10.20
CA ARG A 604 -28.29 -31.53 10.79
C ARG A 604 -27.76 -32.96 10.76
N ALA A 605 -28.66 -33.94 10.75
CA ALA A 605 -28.31 -35.35 10.61
C ALA A 605 -27.81 -35.72 9.19
N ILE A 606 -27.95 -34.83 8.19
CA ILE A 606 -27.56 -35.09 6.81
C ILE A 606 -26.11 -34.64 6.57
N PRO A 607 -25.19 -35.56 6.19
CA PRO A 607 -23.83 -35.20 5.87
C PRO A 607 -23.73 -34.19 4.72
N GLY A 608 -22.93 -33.14 4.93
CA GLY A 608 -22.66 -32.10 3.93
C GLY A 608 -23.57 -30.87 4.02
N VAL A 609 -24.71 -30.94 4.71
CA VAL A 609 -25.56 -29.77 4.97
C VAL A 609 -24.83 -28.84 5.94
N ARG A 610 -24.78 -27.55 5.62
CA ARG A 610 -24.11 -26.52 6.44
C ARG A 610 -25.14 -25.60 7.09
N PHE A 611 -24.78 -24.99 8.21
CA PHE A 611 -25.67 -24.11 8.98
C PHE A 611 -25.04 -22.74 9.18
N ILE A 612 -25.85 -21.70 9.07
CA ILE A 612 -25.56 -20.35 9.56
C ILE A 612 -26.40 -20.18 10.82
N SER A 613 -25.75 -20.19 11.97
CA SER A 613 -26.39 -19.95 13.27
C SER A 613 -26.17 -18.49 13.68
N HIS A 614 -27.14 -17.94 14.41
CA HIS A 614 -27.16 -16.55 14.82
C HIS A 614 -27.09 -16.43 16.35
N GLU A 615 -26.41 -15.40 16.82
CA GLU A 615 -26.41 -15.04 18.24
C GLU A 615 -27.82 -14.60 18.68
N ALA A 616 -28.17 -14.87 19.94
CA ALA A 616 -29.51 -14.55 20.46
C ALA A 616 -29.81 -13.04 20.42
N GLU A 617 -28.77 -12.20 20.51
CA GLU A 617 -28.84 -10.76 20.48
C GLU A 617 -29.30 -10.21 19.12
N VAL A 618 -28.97 -10.89 18.02
CA VAL A 618 -29.38 -10.47 16.67
C VAL A 618 -30.73 -11.07 16.25
N MET A 619 -31.17 -12.17 16.88
CA MET A 619 -32.50 -12.79 16.68
C MET A 619 -33.60 -12.07 17.46
N ARG A 620 -33.77 -10.77 17.19
CA ARG A 620 -34.80 -9.92 17.80
C ARG A 620 -35.70 -9.33 16.71
N ALA A 621 -37.00 -9.30 16.99
CA ALA A 621 -37.96 -8.69 16.06
C ALA A 621 -37.72 -7.16 15.96
N ASP A 622 -37.92 -6.60 14.77
CA ASP A 622 -37.83 -5.17 14.53
C ASP A 622 -39.23 -4.53 14.59
N PRO A 623 -39.49 -3.62 15.55
CA PRO A 623 -40.76 -2.90 15.66
C PRO A 623 -41.10 -2.06 14.42
N SER A 624 -40.07 -1.70 13.64
CA SER A 624 -40.15 -0.87 12.43
C SER A 624 -40.02 -1.66 11.13
N HIS A 625 -40.08 -2.99 11.20
CA HIS A 625 -39.92 -3.83 10.01
C HIS A 625 -40.94 -3.48 8.91
N LYS A 626 -40.50 -3.52 7.65
CA LYS A 626 -41.31 -3.13 6.48
C LYS A 626 -42.61 -3.94 6.29
N TRP A 627 -42.70 -5.12 6.92
CA TRP A 627 -43.86 -6.01 6.89
C TRP A 627 -44.70 -5.97 8.18
N GLY A 628 -44.43 -5.01 9.08
CA GLY A 628 -45.01 -4.92 10.42
C GLY A 628 -44.29 -5.81 11.45
N VAL A 629 -44.68 -5.70 12.72
CA VAL A 629 -44.04 -6.45 13.82
C VAL A 629 -44.48 -7.90 13.81
N SER A 630 -43.53 -8.83 13.87
CA SER A 630 -43.77 -10.27 13.98
C SER A 630 -42.56 -10.96 14.60
N PRO A 631 -42.71 -12.11 15.29
CA PRO A 631 -41.59 -12.90 15.85
C PRO A 631 -40.49 -13.30 14.85
N PHE A 632 -40.74 -13.21 13.55
CA PHE A 632 -39.81 -13.59 12.49
C PHE A 632 -39.53 -12.43 11.52
N HIS A 633 -39.75 -11.19 11.95
CA HIS A 633 -39.36 -9.99 11.21
C HIS A 633 -38.19 -9.32 11.92
N PHE A 634 -36.97 -9.79 11.63
CA PHE A 634 -35.75 -9.38 12.35
C PHE A 634 -35.16 -8.06 11.86
N GLY A 635 -34.30 -7.44 12.67
CA GLY A 635 -33.60 -6.20 12.31
C GLY A 635 -32.38 -6.38 11.40
N LYS A 636 -31.77 -5.24 11.01
CA LYS A 636 -30.58 -5.18 10.13
C LYS A 636 -29.35 -5.94 10.62
N ASP A 637 -29.22 -6.15 11.93
CA ASP A 637 -28.12 -6.92 12.50
C ASP A 637 -28.24 -8.41 12.15
N PHE A 638 -29.46 -8.95 12.10
CA PHE A 638 -29.73 -10.30 11.62
C PHE A 638 -29.38 -10.45 10.14
N GLU A 639 -29.84 -9.50 9.31
CA GLU A 639 -29.52 -9.48 7.88
C GLU A 639 -28.00 -9.46 7.65
N SER A 640 -27.28 -8.60 8.38
CA SER A 640 -25.82 -8.49 8.31
C SER A 640 -25.12 -9.77 8.76
N SER A 641 -25.62 -10.42 9.81
CA SER A 641 -25.14 -11.72 10.29
C SER A 641 -25.30 -12.81 9.22
N LEU A 642 -26.46 -12.87 8.54
CA LEU A 642 -26.71 -13.83 7.47
C LEU A 642 -25.79 -13.60 6.27
N ILE A 643 -25.61 -12.35 5.83
CA ILE A 643 -24.70 -12.01 4.73
C ILE A 643 -23.26 -12.41 5.07
N ALA A 644 -22.80 -12.14 6.29
CA ALA A 644 -21.48 -12.55 6.75
C ALA A 644 -21.32 -14.08 6.72
N GLY A 645 -22.34 -14.82 7.17
CA GLY A 645 -22.37 -16.28 7.09
C GLY A 645 -22.30 -16.81 5.66
N LEU A 646 -23.08 -16.25 4.73
CA LEU A 646 -23.07 -16.68 3.33
C LEU A 646 -21.69 -16.49 2.68
N ARG A 647 -21.01 -15.38 2.99
CA ARG A 647 -19.68 -15.08 2.44
C ARG A 647 -18.63 -16.11 2.84
N THR A 648 -18.70 -16.64 4.05
CA THR A 648 -17.76 -17.70 4.51
C THR A 648 -18.09 -19.09 3.92
N MET A 649 -19.34 -19.29 3.46
CA MET A 649 -19.78 -20.55 2.85
C MET A 649 -19.39 -20.69 1.37
N SER A 650 -18.71 -19.69 0.82
CA SER A 650 -18.11 -19.71 -0.52
C SER A 650 -16.87 -20.62 -0.55
N ILE A 651 -17.03 -21.93 -0.39
CA ILE A 651 -15.94 -22.90 -0.49
C ILE A 651 -16.31 -23.96 -1.53
N SER A 652 -15.82 -23.74 -2.75
CA SER A 652 -14.82 -24.55 -3.46
C SER A 652 -14.84 -24.16 -4.93
#